data_AF-A0A178IKS3-F1
#
_entry.id   AF-A0A178IKS3-F1
#
_cell.length_a   1.000
_cell.length_b   1.000
_cell.length_c   1.000
_cell.angle_alpha   90.00
_cell.angle_beta   90.00
_cell.angle_gamma   90.00
#
_symmetry.space_group_name_H-M   'P 1'
#
loop_
_entity.id
_entity.type
_entity.pdbx_description
1 polymer ?
#
loop_
_entity_poly.entity_id
_entity_poly.type
_entity_poly.pdbx_seq_one_letter_code
_entity_poly.pdbx_strand_id
1 'polypeptide(L)'
;MSKGLAFAILVAVSLASISVIAKPISDVLHAENQAFDPWNKERWADWYEDGQIVKPFIIDRSVTFAPRTEPWTFSLEKFKAVNGVSSAVFVIQGGRPVVIDGNNVVLDARKPEYRDWSARDWHEKPFKRDEINTRVYGFRFQQSGNSDLPSILRNITLMGFWRAVETRHRQQQLPVIWENITARRNTCAFYTTGGNGIIRNCRVFESISMGIYADQASHNWTIENNTFRDNAVAGTRSWSDITLDACYAYAIRNNDFLPPSGSPKDYFSAITFYRNQGERGDIREYAASWHRIERNRFQGFNVAVDVGVRTGMKPTRVLTNLAQEGRSYASYNFIQDNSFKNCRIGILLRTGFNKIGGNIFENTEVPIALHNVFYSLHQNIIINQPNERVAIWSEVGEFKRYAKYVAFHDGLGAQIGASQKFYHVISPTGAPSFTDPGKATLVVSDALVDLPAKGGNPANYNAFSLSPRQAQATGFDNKPVDMAVGKFTESLPAGDFAVIFDRPSSRIVNKNYYSIYLFDQNGREFDRCGRSEKRWSTISAGNFLPDSGEHVQNGNDEIAAVSSEPDENGSYPVYIFRKGIAKPAVVLMKDNKSPVTGLAAGNFHTGGDEYDEIAVLCENAGAIRLVKPTDPSWRSEIQMGNAEAIAIVAGEFDGDTRNGDEIAAIVKGTAPISLFKVGGNNPYAFSGFAEKWERIAVGAFRGGDTGRDQLAAVRSKEDGFIIHFFDPEKTDAFQTMVSPLPGKALRIAGGQYVMPDRDGTGGPQFGGLIPPAIHRPVVSQLAVLPITSRDSIPVLVWMRVQAESKAGNPLQIVPLLK
;
A
#
# COMPACT_ATOMS: atom_id res chain seq x y z
N MET A 1 17.39 -58.02 23.23
CA MET A 1 16.02 -58.56 23.14
C MET A 1 15.25 -57.98 24.32
N SER A 2 13.99 -57.54 24.24
CA SER A 2 13.02 -57.55 23.12
C SER A 2 12.46 -56.14 22.86
N LYS A 3 11.96 -55.91 21.63
CA LYS A 3 10.98 -54.84 21.35
C LYS A 3 9.59 -55.49 21.39
N GLY A 4 8.56 -54.81 21.89
CA GLY A 4 7.21 -55.36 21.88
C GLY A 4 6.09 -54.42 22.35
N LEU A 5 5.18 -54.10 21.42
CA LEU A 5 3.73 -53.95 21.69
C LEU A 5 3.25 -52.94 22.76
N ALA A 6 3.69 -51.68 22.68
CA ALA A 6 3.04 -50.56 23.41
C ALA A 6 2.83 -49.28 22.56
N PHE A 7 3.72 -49.00 21.59
CA PHE A 7 3.79 -47.70 20.92
C PHE A 7 2.98 -47.57 19.61
N ALA A 8 2.24 -48.62 19.21
CA ALA A 8 1.64 -48.72 17.88
C ALA A 8 0.18 -48.23 17.75
N ILE A 9 -0.52 -47.99 18.87
CA ILE A 9 -1.96 -47.67 18.86
C ILE A 9 -2.22 -46.16 19.03
N LEU A 10 -1.33 -45.41 19.68
CA LEU A 10 -1.53 -43.97 19.94
C LEU A 10 -1.17 -43.04 18.77
N VAL A 11 -0.57 -43.57 17.69
CA VAL A 11 -0.08 -42.80 16.53
C VAL A 11 -0.97 -42.97 15.28
N ALA A 12 -1.93 -43.89 15.32
CA ALA A 12 -2.84 -44.20 14.20
C ALA A 12 -4.23 -43.53 14.28
N VAL A 13 -4.51 -42.76 15.35
CA VAL A 13 -5.79 -42.04 15.55
C VAL A 13 -5.68 -40.57 15.12
N SER A 14 -4.47 -40.02 15.01
CA SER A 14 -4.22 -38.75 14.31
C SER A 14 -4.22 -38.97 12.79
N LEU A 15 -4.85 -38.05 12.05
CA LEU A 15 -4.89 -37.97 10.57
C LEU A 15 -5.78 -38.97 9.83
N ALA A 16 -6.61 -39.75 10.54
CA ALA A 16 -7.90 -40.21 10.02
C ALA A 16 -9.00 -39.18 10.35
N SER A 17 -8.73 -37.90 10.07
CA SER A 17 -9.79 -36.88 10.04
C SER A 17 -10.77 -37.29 8.95
N ILE A 18 -11.91 -37.87 9.33
CA ILE A 18 -13.04 -38.02 8.41
C ILE A 18 -13.48 -36.59 8.07
N SER A 19 -12.95 -36.05 6.97
CA SER A 19 -13.52 -34.89 6.31
C SER A 19 -14.93 -35.31 5.92
N VAL A 20 -15.90 -34.95 6.76
CA VAL A 20 -17.29 -35.34 6.57
C VAL A 20 -17.75 -34.71 5.26
N ILE A 21 -17.78 -35.52 4.19
CA ILE A 21 -18.03 -35.05 2.83
C ILE A 21 -19.46 -34.56 2.79
N ALA A 22 -19.60 -33.24 2.96
CA ALA A 22 -20.87 -32.57 2.98
C ALA A 22 -21.44 -32.59 1.58
N LYS A 23 -22.61 -33.23 1.43
CA LYS A 23 -23.27 -33.38 0.15
C LYS A 23 -23.76 -32.00 -0.34
N PRO A 24 -23.69 -31.73 -1.65
CA PRO A 24 -24.49 -30.69 -2.30
C PRO A 24 -25.97 -30.79 -1.90
N ILE A 25 -26.64 -29.65 -1.76
CA ILE A 25 -28.09 -29.64 -1.50
C ILE A 25 -28.89 -30.18 -2.70
N SER A 26 -28.34 -30.18 -3.92
CA SER A 26 -28.91 -30.86 -5.10
C SER A 26 -29.22 -32.34 -4.86
N ASP A 27 -28.45 -33.01 -4.00
CA ASP A 27 -28.54 -34.45 -3.73
C ASP A 27 -29.78 -34.80 -2.88
N VAL A 28 -30.49 -33.78 -2.39
CA VAL A 28 -31.71 -33.89 -1.57
C VAL A 28 -32.86 -33.04 -2.16
N LEU A 29 -32.54 -31.88 -2.74
CA LEU A 29 -33.49 -30.99 -3.44
C LEU A 29 -33.47 -31.29 -4.94
N HIS A 30 -34.12 -32.40 -5.30
CA HIS A 30 -34.17 -32.90 -6.67
C HIS A 30 -34.98 -32.02 -7.64
N ALA A 31 -35.86 -31.14 -7.15
CA ALA A 31 -36.72 -30.28 -7.97
C ALA A 31 -36.37 -28.79 -7.79
N GLU A 32 -36.39 -28.03 -8.91
CA GLU A 32 -35.90 -26.64 -8.94
C GLU A 32 -36.74 -25.66 -8.12
N ASN A 33 -38.02 -25.97 -7.92
CA ASN A 33 -38.98 -25.17 -7.16
C ASN A 33 -39.15 -25.63 -5.70
N GLN A 34 -38.32 -26.56 -5.22
CA GLN A 34 -38.43 -27.07 -3.85
C GLN A 34 -37.76 -26.12 -2.85
N ALA A 35 -38.57 -25.50 -1.98
CA ALA A 35 -38.07 -24.55 -0.99
C ALA A 35 -37.10 -25.20 0.01
N PHE A 36 -36.01 -24.49 0.31
CA PHE A 36 -34.95 -24.93 1.21
C PHE A 36 -35.35 -24.70 2.67
N ASP A 37 -35.49 -25.78 3.42
CA ASP A 37 -36.04 -25.83 4.78
C ASP A 37 -35.04 -26.46 5.75
N PRO A 38 -33.84 -25.88 5.96
CA PRO A 38 -32.74 -26.56 6.67
C PRO A 38 -33.06 -27.00 8.11
N TRP A 39 -34.11 -26.47 8.75
CA TRP A 39 -34.65 -26.95 10.05
C TRP A 39 -35.45 -28.26 9.98
N ASN A 40 -35.74 -28.78 8.78
CA ASN A 40 -36.46 -30.03 8.56
C ASN A 40 -35.54 -31.23 8.85
N LYS A 41 -35.51 -31.64 10.12
CA LYS A 41 -34.65 -32.71 10.64
C LYS A 41 -34.91 -34.10 10.03
N GLU A 42 -36.04 -34.30 9.35
CA GLU A 42 -36.32 -35.54 8.63
C GLU A 42 -35.68 -35.52 7.25
N ARG A 43 -35.96 -34.48 6.44
CA ARG A 43 -35.33 -34.29 5.12
C ARG A 43 -33.81 -34.17 5.22
N TRP A 44 -33.33 -33.48 6.24
CA TRP A 44 -31.91 -33.19 6.48
C TRP A 44 -31.32 -34.07 7.59
N ALA A 45 -31.87 -35.25 7.86
CA ALA A 45 -31.41 -36.14 8.94
C ALA A 45 -29.90 -36.36 8.94
N ASP A 46 -29.30 -36.50 7.76
CA ASP A 46 -27.85 -36.65 7.57
C ASP A 46 -27.02 -35.47 8.16
N TRP A 47 -27.60 -34.26 8.29
CA TRP A 47 -26.95 -33.06 8.82
C TRP A 47 -27.13 -32.88 10.33
N TYR A 48 -27.93 -33.72 10.99
CA TYR A 48 -28.34 -33.57 12.39
C TYR A 48 -27.93 -34.75 13.27
N GLU A 49 -27.51 -34.44 14.50
CA GLU A 49 -27.20 -35.43 15.53
C GLU A 49 -27.65 -34.88 16.88
N ASP A 50 -28.41 -35.64 17.66
CA ASP A 50 -29.19 -35.16 18.83
C ASP A 50 -30.06 -33.92 18.53
N GLY A 51 -30.46 -33.76 17.27
CA GLY A 51 -31.19 -32.59 16.80
C GLY A 51 -30.37 -31.28 16.75
N GLN A 52 -29.05 -31.33 16.89
CA GLN A 52 -28.12 -30.22 16.63
C GLN A 52 -27.45 -30.39 15.25
N ILE A 53 -27.07 -29.28 14.60
CA ILE A 53 -26.41 -29.33 13.29
C ILE A 53 -24.98 -29.85 13.47
N VAL A 54 -24.57 -30.82 12.65
CA VAL A 54 -23.21 -31.40 12.66
C VAL A 54 -22.50 -31.40 11.31
N LYS A 55 -23.19 -31.10 10.19
CA LYS A 55 -22.59 -30.95 8.85
C LYS A 55 -22.93 -29.58 8.24
N PRO A 56 -22.08 -29.01 7.37
CA PRO A 56 -22.42 -27.81 6.60
C PRO A 56 -23.33 -28.14 5.42
N PHE A 57 -24.16 -27.18 4.99
CA PHE A 57 -24.92 -27.26 3.76
C PHE A 57 -24.09 -26.69 2.60
N ILE A 58 -23.78 -27.53 1.60
CA ILE A 58 -23.07 -27.08 0.39
C ILE A 58 -24.10 -26.58 -0.62
N ILE A 59 -24.10 -25.27 -0.85
CA ILE A 59 -25.05 -24.59 -1.74
C ILE A 59 -24.45 -24.54 -3.15
N ASP A 60 -24.81 -25.52 -3.97
CA ASP A 60 -24.36 -25.67 -5.36
C ASP A 60 -25.30 -25.02 -6.39
N ARG A 61 -26.56 -24.76 -6.00
CA ARG A 61 -27.67 -24.31 -6.83
C ARG A 61 -28.38 -23.11 -6.21
N SER A 62 -29.07 -22.32 -7.04
CA SER A 62 -29.99 -21.28 -6.57
C SER A 62 -31.13 -21.89 -5.76
N VAL A 63 -31.55 -21.22 -4.68
CA VAL A 63 -32.62 -21.66 -3.76
C VAL A 63 -33.38 -20.46 -3.17
N THR A 64 -34.64 -20.72 -2.82
CA THR A 64 -35.42 -19.85 -1.93
C THR A 64 -35.69 -20.62 -0.63
N PHE A 65 -35.48 -20.00 0.51
CA PHE A 65 -35.79 -20.58 1.83
C PHE A 65 -37.31 -20.74 1.99
N ALA A 66 -37.74 -21.81 2.65
CA ALA A 66 -39.14 -21.99 3.03
C ALA A 66 -39.59 -20.86 4.00
N PRO A 67 -40.82 -20.34 3.88
CA PRO A 67 -41.29 -19.27 4.75
C PRO A 67 -41.37 -19.74 6.21
N ARG A 68 -40.96 -18.88 7.15
CA ARG A 68 -40.95 -19.18 8.59
C ARG A 68 -41.15 -17.90 9.40
N THR A 69 -42.13 -17.89 10.30
CA THR A 69 -42.43 -16.73 11.16
C THR A 69 -41.48 -16.63 12.35
N GLU A 70 -41.27 -17.75 13.05
CA GLU A 70 -40.40 -17.82 14.21
C GLU A 70 -38.92 -17.91 13.81
N PRO A 71 -37.99 -17.32 14.58
CA PRO A 71 -36.57 -17.57 14.38
C PRO A 71 -36.25 -19.08 14.38
N TRP A 72 -35.36 -19.49 13.49
CA TRP A 72 -34.72 -20.79 13.60
C TRP A 72 -33.50 -20.65 14.51
N THR A 73 -33.68 -21.06 15.77
CA THR A 73 -32.61 -21.10 16.76
C THR A 73 -31.87 -22.43 16.73
N PHE A 74 -30.54 -22.40 16.87
CA PHE A 74 -29.72 -23.61 16.95
C PHE A 74 -28.44 -23.36 17.76
N SER A 75 -27.77 -24.43 18.18
CA SER A 75 -26.43 -24.39 18.78
C SER A 75 -25.38 -24.68 17.72
N LEU A 76 -24.21 -24.04 17.87
CA LEU A 76 -23.04 -24.27 17.03
C LEU A 76 -21.89 -24.99 17.74
N GLU A 77 -22.05 -25.40 19.01
CA GLU A 77 -20.95 -26.07 19.74
C GLU A 77 -20.71 -27.50 19.21
N LYS A 78 -21.75 -28.29 18.92
CA LYS A 78 -21.57 -29.61 18.28
C LYS A 78 -21.05 -29.49 16.85
N PHE A 79 -21.56 -28.53 16.08
CA PHE A 79 -21.03 -28.19 14.74
C PHE A 79 -19.53 -27.89 14.77
N LYS A 80 -19.08 -27.04 15.71
CA LYS A 80 -17.67 -26.67 15.93
C LYS A 80 -16.83 -27.86 16.41
N ALA A 81 -17.37 -28.74 17.24
CA ALA A 81 -16.68 -29.95 17.68
C ALA A 81 -16.40 -30.92 16.52
N VAL A 82 -17.34 -31.06 15.58
CA VAL A 82 -17.20 -31.93 14.39
C VAL A 82 -16.39 -31.28 13.26
N ASN A 83 -16.61 -30.00 12.96
CA ASN A 83 -16.07 -29.31 11.78
C ASN A 83 -14.90 -28.35 12.11
N GLY A 84 -14.47 -28.30 13.37
CA GLY A 84 -13.44 -27.37 13.85
C GLY A 84 -13.89 -25.90 13.90
N VAL A 85 -12.94 -25.04 14.28
CA VAL A 85 -13.11 -23.58 14.22
C VAL A 85 -12.98 -23.06 12.79
N SER A 86 -13.58 -21.90 12.49
CA SER A 86 -13.54 -21.26 11.17
C SER A 86 -14.23 -22.04 10.04
N SER A 87 -15.09 -23.00 10.38
CA SER A 87 -16.06 -23.60 9.45
C SER A 87 -17.34 -22.77 9.35
N ALA A 88 -18.11 -22.94 8.27
CA ALA A 88 -19.31 -22.16 7.96
C ALA A 88 -20.53 -23.07 7.80
N VAL A 89 -21.70 -22.65 8.28
CA VAL A 89 -22.93 -23.47 8.22
C VAL A 89 -23.43 -23.65 6.78
N PHE A 90 -23.32 -22.61 5.96
CA PHE A 90 -23.64 -22.62 4.54
C PHE A 90 -22.39 -22.29 3.73
N VAL A 91 -22.04 -23.15 2.78
CA VAL A 91 -20.85 -22.96 1.94
C VAL A 91 -21.29 -22.94 0.48
N ILE A 92 -21.15 -21.78 -0.17
CA ILE A 92 -21.42 -21.61 -1.60
C ILE A 92 -20.16 -22.02 -2.36
N GLN A 93 -20.27 -23.04 -3.21
CA GLN A 93 -19.15 -23.66 -3.92
C GLN A 93 -19.51 -23.98 -5.38
N GLY A 94 -18.49 -24.29 -6.18
CA GLY A 94 -18.61 -24.52 -7.63
C GLY A 94 -18.20 -23.31 -8.46
N GLY A 95 -18.32 -23.43 -9.79
CA GLY A 95 -17.91 -22.39 -10.75
C GLY A 95 -19.06 -21.58 -11.37
N ARG A 96 -20.30 -21.83 -10.97
CA ARG A 96 -21.51 -21.12 -11.48
C ARG A 96 -22.06 -20.11 -10.44
N PRO A 97 -22.62 -18.97 -10.87
CA PRO A 97 -23.37 -18.08 -9.99
C PRO A 97 -24.60 -18.77 -9.39
N VAL A 98 -24.98 -18.39 -8.17
CA VAL A 98 -26.22 -18.86 -7.51
C VAL A 98 -26.95 -17.72 -6.79
N VAL A 99 -28.29 -17.80 -6.75
CA VAL A 99 -29.15 -16.86 -5.99
C VAL A 99 -29.72 -17.58 -4.78
N ILE A 100 -29.49 -17.02 -3.59
CA ILE A 100 -29.95 -17.52 -2.29
C ILE A 100 -30.91 -16.48 -1.72
N ASP A 101 -32.21 -16.73 -1.87
CA ASP A 101 -33.26 -15.88 -1.31
C ASP A 101 -33.68 -16.40 0.07
N GLY A 102 -33.35 -15.66 1.12
CA GLY A 102 -33.67 -16.01 2.50
C GLY A 102 -35.14 -15.91 2.87
N ASN A 103 -36.02 -15.38 1.99
CA ASN A 103 -37.47 -15.31 2.24
C ASN A 103 -37.86 -14.72 3.62
N ASN A 104 -37.06 -13.74 4.07
CA ASN A 104 -37.14 -13.05 5.36
C ASN A 104 -36.91 -13.91 6.62
N VAL A 105 -36.37 -15.14 6.52
CA VAL A 105 -36.11 -15.97 7.71
C VAL A 105 -35.05 -15.37 8.64
N VAL A 106 -35.16 -15.70 9.92
CA VAL A 106 -34.20 -15.32 10.96
C VAL A 106 -33.40 -16.55 11.40
N LEU A 107 -32.08 -16.50 11.17
CA LEU A 107 -31.13 -17.51 11.66
C LEU A 107 -30.46 -16.99 12.94
N ASP A 108 -30.75 -17.65 14.07
CA ASP A 108 -30.23 -17.23 15.38
C ASP A 108 -29.37 -18.31 16.04
N ALA A 109 -28.06 -18.19 15.83
CA ALA A 109 -27.03 -19.05 16.38
C ALA A 109 -26.47 -18.54 17.73
N ARG A 110 -27.04 -17.48 18.33
CA ARG A 110 -26.57 -16.96 19.62
C ARG A 110 -26.79 -17.99 20.72
N LYS A 111 -25.85 -18.10 21.65
CA LYS A 111 -26.03 -18.89 22.88
C LYS A 111 -27.18 -18.31 23.72
N PRO A 112 -27.97 -19.14 24.42
CA PRO A 112 -29.17 -18.70 25.13
C PRO A 112 -28.95 -17.48 26.05
N GLU A 113 -27.88 -17.47 26.81
CA GLU A 113 -27.51 -16.45 27.79
C GLU A 113 -27.24 -15.04 27.20
N TYR A 114 -27.07 -14.94 25.87
CA TYR A 114 -26.91 -13.68 25.13
C TYR A 114 -28.12 -13.36 24.21
N ARG A 115 -29.22 -14.12 24.31
CA ARG A 115 -30.40 -13.88 23.46
C ARG A 115 -31.18 -12.63 23.87
N ASP A 116 -31.36 -12.43 25.17
CA ASP A 116 -32.25 -11.40 25.72
C ASP A 116 -31.54 -10.06 26.01
N TRP A 117 -30.23 -9.98 25.75
CA TRP A 117 -29.45 -8.76 25.93
C TRP A 117 -29.99 -7.63 25.03
N SER A 118 -30.21 -6.45 25.60
CA SER A 118 -30.50 -5.22 24.85
C SER A 118 -29.22 -4.67 24.18
N ALA A 119 -29.35 -3.66 23.31
CA ALA A 119 -28.18 -2.96 22.79
C ALA A 119 -27.35 -2.26 23.90
N ARG A 120 -28.02 -1.81 24.97
CA ARG A 120 -27.39 -1.23 26.16
C ARG A 120 -26.56 -2.27 26.93
N ASP A 121 -27.03 -3.51 27.03
CA ASP A 121 -26.29 -4.60 27.69
C ASP A 121 -24.94 -4.86 27.04
N TRP A 122 -24.86 -4.80 25.70
CA TRP A 122 -23.61 -4.94 24.95
C TRP A 122 -22.60 -3.80 25.22
N HIS A 123 -23.07 -2.63 25.66
CA HIS A 123 -22.20 -1.53 26.09
C HIS A 123 -21.83 -1.59 27.58
N GLU A 124 -22.72 -2.06 28.45
CA GLU A 124 -22.53 -1.95 29.91
C GLU A 124 -22.04 -3.24 30.59
N LYS A 125 -22.39 -4.44 30.08
CA LYS A 125 -22.00 -5.71 30.71
C LYS A 125 -20.61 -6.18 30.24
N PRO A 126 -19.79 -6.75 31.15
CA PRO A 126 -18.52 -7.36 30.77
C PRO A 126 -18.75 -8.70 30.06
N PHE A 127 -17.91 -9.00 29.06
CA PHE A 127 -17.89 -10.26 28.32
C PHE A 127 -16.48 -10.54 27.79
N LYS A 128 -16.14 -11.82 27.50
CA LYS A 128 -15.00 -12.13 26.61
C LYS A 128 -15.50 -12.46 25.21
N ARG A 129 -14.84 -11.93 24.18
CA ARG A 129 -15.22 -12.11 22.76
C ARG A 129 -15.38 -13.59 22.37
N ASP A 130 -14.52 -14.46 22.91
CA ASP A 130 -14.48 -15.90 22.63
C ASP A 130 -15.46 -16.74 23.47
N GLU A 131 -16.22 -16.13 24.39
CA GLU A 131 -17.30 -16.81 25.13
C GLU A 131 -18.64 -16.74 24.38
N ILE A 132 -18.91 -15.60 23.73
CA ILE A 132 -20.22 -15.27 23.11
C ILE A 132 -20.58 -16.16 21.92
N ASN A 133 -19.58 -16.66 21.19
CA ASN A 133 -19.78 -17.40 19.95
C ASN A 133 -18.73 -18.51 19.77
N THR A 134 -18.92 -19.36 18.78
CA THR A 134 -18.18 -20.60 18.57
C THR A 134 -16.99 -20.50 17.61
N ARG A 135 -16.69 -19.31 17.07
CA ARG A 135 -15.82 -19.09 15.90
C ARG A 135 -16.29 -19.83 14.62
N VAL A 136 -17.60 -20.07 14.50
CA VAL A 136 -18.27 -20.62 13.32
C VAL A 136 -18.97 -19.51 12.54
N TYR A 137 -19.02 -19.63 11.22
CA TYR A 137 -19.50 -18.58 10.30
C TYR A 137 -20.89 -18.95 9.73
N GLY A 138 -21.65 -17.95 9.28
CA GLY A 138 -22.95 -18.17 8.64
C GLY A 138 -22.78 -18.69 7.22
N PHE A 139 -22.62 -17.78 6.27
CA PHE A 139 -22.44 -18.06 4.84
C PHE A 139 -20.99 -17.82 4.41
N ARG A 140 -20.41 -18.76 3.65
CA ARG A 140 -19.07 -18.65 3.03
C ARG A 140 -19.19 -18.76 1.52
N PHE A 141 -18.78 -17.71 0.81
CA PHE A 141 -18.55 -17.77 -0.64
C PHE A 141 -17.14 -18.28 -0.92
N GLN A 142 -17.07 -19.45 -1.55
CA GLN A 142 -15.85 -20.16 -1.92
C GLN A 142 -16.02 -20.74 -3.34
N GLN A 143 -16.40 -19.88 -4.27
CA GLN A 143 -16.60 -20.26 -5.67
C GLN A 143 -15.30 -20.09 -6.47
N SER A 144 -15.17 -20.85 -7.55
CA SER A 144 -14.00 -20.84 -8.43
C SER A 144 -14.44 -21.00 -9.87
N GLY A 145 -14.50 -19.90 -10.59
CA GLY A 145 -14.94 -19.77 -11.98
C GLY A 145 -14.78 -18.31 -12.41
N ASN A 146 -15.18 -18.01 -13.65
CA ASN A 146 -15.15 -16.66 -14.21
C ASN A 146 -16.50 -16.39 -14.89
N SER A 147 -17.19 -15.32 -14.48
CA SER A 147 -18.52 -14.95 -15.01
C SER A 147 -18.91 -13.56 -14.52
N ASP A 148 -19.41 -12.71 -15.42
CA ASP A 148 -19.90 -11.37 -15.08
C ASP A 148 -21.19 -11.38 -14.23
N LEU A 149 -21.94 -12.49 -14.26
CA LEU A 149 -23.14 -12.67 -13.45
C LEU A 149 -22.77 -12.93 -11.97
N PRO A 150 -23.35 -12.20 -11.01
CA PRO A 150 -23.02 -12.33 -9.60
C PRO A 150 -23.74 -13.51 -8.92
N SER A 151 -23.11 -14.09 -7.89
CA SER A 151 -23.85 -14.83 -6.88
C SER A 151 -24.50 -13.88 -5.88
N ILE A 152 -25.74 -14.15 -5.46
CA ILE A 152 -26.55 -13.25 -4.64
C ILE A 152 -27.00 -13.95 -3.36
N LEU A 153 -26.84 -13.29 -2.21
CA LEU A 153 -27.49 -13.66 -0.95
C LEU A 153 -28.37 -12.50 -0.50
N ARG A 154 -29.65 -12.77 -0.18
CA ARG A 154 -30.60 -11.71 0.16
C ARG A 154 -31.70 -12.09 1.14
N ASN A 155 -32.44 -11.08 1.59
CA ASN A 155 -33.70 -11.21 2.35
C ASN A 155 -33.56 -12.12 3.59
N ILE A 156 -32.52 -11.94 4.41
CA ILE A 156 -32.24 -12.83 5.54
C ILE A 156 -31.74 -12.07 6.77
N THR A 157 -32.06 -12.57 7.97
CA THR A 157 -31.52 -12.05 9.23
C THR A 157 -30.54 -13.06 9.84
N LEU A 158 -29.35 -12.60 10.22
CA LEU A 158 -28.22 -13.44 10.66
C LEU A 158 -27.69 -12.97 12.02
N MET A 159 -27.69 -13.87 13.02
CA MET A 159 -27.30 -13.54 14.39
C MET A 159 -26.42 -14.61 15.06
N GLY A 160 -25.43 -14.18 15.85
CA GLY A 160 -24.59 -15.03 16.69
C GLY A 160 -23.36 -15.65 16.03
N PHE A 161 -23.10 -15.38 14.74
CA PHE A 161 -21.95 -15.92 14.02
C PHE A 161 -20.66 -15.13 14.31
N TRP A 162 -19.49 -15.73 14.07
CA TRP A 162 -18.23 -14.98 14.07
C TRP A 162 -18.08 -14.10 12.83
N ARG A 163 -18.48 -14.62 11.66
CA ARG A 163 -18.69 -13.88 10.41
C ARG A 163 -20.08 -14.27 9.91
N ALA A 164 -20.99 -13.32 9.72
CA ALA A 164 -22.34 -13.66 9.23
C ALA A 164 -22.30 -14.06 7.74
N VAL A 165 -21.54 -13.31 6.94
CA VAL A 165 -21.19 -13.66 5.56
C VAL A 165 -19.71 -13.36 5.31
N GLU A 166 -19.01 -14.25 4.61
CA GLU A 166 -17.64 -14.02 4.12
C GLU A 166 -17.44 -14.45 2.66
N THR A 167 -16.44 -13.87 2.00
CA THR A 167 -15.76 -14.47 0.82
C THR A 167 -14.42 -15.10 1.24
N ARG A 168 -13.81 -15.89 0.35
CA ARG A 168 -12.40 -16.34 0.44
C ARG A 168 -11.55 -15.69 -0.65
N HIS A 169 -10.25 -15.47 -0.41
CA HIS A 169 -9.35 -14.70 -1.30
C HIS A 169 -9.33 -15.13 -2.78
N ARG A 170 -9.69 -16.38 -3.12
CA ARG A 170 -9.81 -16.86 -4.52
C ARG A 170 -11.07 -16.36 -5.24
N GLN A 171 -12.01 -15.72 -4.55
CA GLN A 171 -13.19 -15.06 -5.08
C GLN A 171 -12.80 -13.69 -5.71
N GLN A 172 -11.99 -13.72 -6.77
CA GLN A 172 -11.60 -12.52 -7.54
C GLN A 172 -12.40 -12.39 -8.86
N GLN A 173 -12.77 -13.52 -9.47
CA GLN A 173 -13.37 -13.60 -10.81
C GLN A 173 -14.89 -13.84 -10.85
N LEU A 174 -15.52 -14.06 -9.69
CA LEU A 174 -16.98 -14.22 -9.57
C LEU A 174 -17.55 -13.13 -8.65
N PRO A 175 -18.24 -12.11 -9.19
CA PRO A 175 -18.88 -11.07 -8.41
C PRO A 175 -19.87 -11.61 -7.38
N VAL A 176 -20.08 -10.88 -6.28
CA VAL A 176 -21.03 -11.25 -5.23
C VAL A 176 -21.89 -10.06 -4.81
N ILE A 177 -23.19 -10.29 -4.56
CA ILE A 177 -24.12 -9.28 -4.05
C ILE A 177 -24.73 -9.77 -2.73
N TRP A 178 -24.59 -8.97 -1.68
CA TRP A 178 -25.23 -9.16 -0.38
C TRP A 178 -26.26 -8.05 -0.19
N GLU A 179 -27.56 -8.36 -0.33
CA GLU A 179 -28.62 -7.34 -0.38
C GLU A 179 -29.80 -7.57 0.58
N ASN A 180 -30.30 -6.51 1.21
CA ASN A 180 -31.41 -6.60 2.19
C ASN A 180 -31.17 -7.66 3.30
N ILE A 181 -29.93 -7.75 3.79
CA ILE A 181 -29.54 -8.62 4.90
C ILE A 181 -29.57 -7.81 6.20
N THR A 182 -30.15 -8.37 7.27
CA THR A 182 -30.04 -7.82 8.63
C THR A 182 -29.04 -8.66 9.45
N ALA A 183 -27.82 -8.18 9.59
CA ALA A 183 -26.78 -8.83 10.38
C ALA A 183 -26.69 -8.17 11.76
N ARG A 184 -27.01 -8.92 12.82
CA ARG A 184 -27.10 -8.36 14.19
C ARG A 184 -26.43 -9.27 15.23
N ARG A 185 -25.61 -8.71 16.12
CA ARG A 185 -24.90 -9.46 17.20
C ARG A 185 -24.04 -10.61 16.68
N ASN A 186 -23.27 -10.32 15.62
CA ASN A 186 -22.20 -11.19 15.13
C ASN A 186 -20.86 -10.66 15.65
N THR A 187 -19.75 -11.38 15.51
CA THR A 187 -18.43 -10.78 15.80
C THR A 187 -18.04 -9.78 14.71
N CYS A 188 -18.20 -10.20 13.46
CA CYS A 188 -18.23 -9.38 12.26
C CYS A 188 -19.49 -9.74 11.46
N ALA A 189 -20.16 -8.77 10.86
CA ALA A 189 -21.27 -9.07 9.94
C ALA A 189 -20.73 -9.54 8.58
N PHE A 190 -19.93 -8.71 7.93
CA PHE A 190 -19.48 -8.91 6.55
C PHE A 190 -17.95 -8.90 6.46
N TYR A 191 -17.36 -10.01 6.02
CA TYR A 191 -15.91 -10.16 5.90
C TYR A 191 -15.51 -10.30 4.42
N THR A 192 -14.90 -9.27 3.87
CA THR A 192 -14.59 -9.18 2.43
C THR A 192 -13.12 -9.47 2.17
N THR A 193 -12.90 -10.44 1.27
CA THR A 193 -11.62 -10.81 0.64
C THR A 193 -11.84 -10.93 -0.88
N GLY A 194 -10.80 -10.76 -1.68
CA GLY A 194 -10.94 -10.79 -3.13
C GLY A 194 -11.72 -9.58 -3.69
N GLY A 195 -12.20 -9.71 -4.92
CA GLY A 195 -12.62 -8.61 -5.77
C GLY A 195 -14.14 -8.47 -5.97
N ASN A 196 -14.55 -7.30 -6.48
CA ASN A 196 -15.75 -7.12 -7.30
C ASN A 196 -17.09 -7.48 -6.61
N GLY A 197 -17.26 -7.10 -5.34
CA GLY A 197 -18.49 -7.36 -4.56
C GLY A 197 -19.37 -6.12 -4.28
N ILE A 198 -20.64 -6.33 -3.96
CA ILE A 198 -21.60 -5.28 -3.58
C ILE A 198 -22.33 -5.66 -2.28
N ILE A 199 -22.37 -4.74 -1.32
CA ILE A 199 -23.16 -4.84 -0.08
C ILE A 199 -24.17 -3.69 -0.07
N ARG A 200 -25.47 -3.99 -0.20
CA ARG A 200 -26.49 -2.95 -0.37
C ARG A 200 -27.80 -3.14 0.39
N ASN A 201 -28.39 -2.03 0.83
CA ASN A 201 -29.69 -2.01 1.56
C ASN A 201 -29.69 -2.86 2.84
N CYS A 202 -28.52 -3.21 3.39
CA CYS A 202 -28.36 -4.06 4.56
C CYS A 202 -28.42 -3.26 5.87
N ARG A 203 -28.73 -3.95 6.97
CA ARG A 203 -28.72 -3.40 8.34
C ARG A 203 -27.68 -4.14 9.16
N VAL A 204 -26.68 -3.42 9.67
CA VAL A 204 -25.51 -3.99 10.35
C VAL A 204 -25.43 -3.40 11.76
N PHE A 205 -25.85 -4.19 12.76
CA PHE A 205 -26.08 -3.69 14.12
C PHE A 205 -25.40 -4.52 15.20
N GLU A 206 -24.95 -3.86 16.27
CA GLU A 206 -24.57 -4.52 17.54
C GLU A 206 -23.45 -5.57 17.38
N SER A 207 -22.58 -5.44 16.38
CA SER A 207 -21.50 -6.41 16.12
C SER A 207 -20.34 -6.24 17.11
N ILE A 208 -19.86 -7.36 17.67
CA ILE A 208 -18.94 -7.39 18.83
C ILE A 208 -17.61 -6.71 18.49
N SER A 209 -17.02 -7.06 17.35
CA SER A 209 -15.74 -6.51 16.89
C SER A 209 -15.89 -5.40 15.88
N MET A 210 -16.64 -5.58 14.79
CA MET A 210 -16.82 -4.58 13.73
C MET A 210 -18.03 -4.92 12.86
N GLY A 211 -18.58 -3.96 12.12
CA GLY A 211 -19.65 -4.24 11.16
C GLY A 211 -19.10 -4.98 9.94
N ILE A 212 -18.30 -4.28 9.14
CA ILE A 212 -17.64 -4.79 7.94
C ILE A 212 -16.12 -4.80 8.17
N TYR A 213 -15.46 -5.88 7.74
CA TYR A 213 -14.00 -5.93 7.62
C TYR A 213 -13.62 -6.16 6.16
N ALA A 214 -12.84 -5.22 5.61
CA ALA A 214 -12.12 -5.44 4.35
C ALA A 214 -10.70 -5.89 4.68
N ASP A 215 -10.41 -7.14 4.34
CA ASP A 215 -9.14 -7.80 4.60
C ASP A 215 -8.12 -7.54 3.48
N GLN A 216 -6.90 -8.01 3.69
CA GLN A 216 -5.78 -7.80 2.78
C GLN A 216 -6.09 -8.21 1.34
N ALA A 217 -5.63 -7.40 0.39
CA ALA A 217 -5.85 -7.57 -1.06
C ALA A 217 -7.32 -7.52 -1.51
N SER A 218 -8.28 -7.24 -0.63
CA SER A 218 -9.68 -7.08 -1.06
C SER A 218 -9.87 -5.76 -1.80
N HIS A 219 -10.65 -5.76 -2.89
CA HIS A 219 -10.74 -4.59 -3.79
C HIS A 219 -12.03 -4.51 -4.62
N ASN A 220 -12.29 -3.33 -5.19
CA ASN A 220 -13.45 -3.05 -6.06
C ASN A 220 -14.82 -3.36 -5.41
N TRP A 221 -14.94 -3.18 -4.10
CA TRP A 221 -16.20 -3.41 -3.37
C TRP A 221 -17.05 -2.14 -3.29
N THR A 222 -18.35 -2.25 -3.59
CA THR A 222 -19.34 -1.18 -3.34
C THR A 222 -20.13 -1.47 -2.08
N ILE A 223 -20.21 -0.50 -1.17
CA ILE A 223 -20.99 -0.56 0.07
C ILE A 223 -21.97 0.60 0.05
N GLU A 224 -23.25 0.34 -0.27
CA GLU A 224 -24.23 1.41 -0.53
C GLU A 224 -25.61 1.27 0.11
N ASN A 225 -26.21 2.40 0.50
CA ASN A 225 -27.56 2.49 1.05
C ASN A 225 -27.79 1.61 2.31
N ASN A 226 -26.72 1.26 3.05
CA ASN A 226 -26.81 0.44 4.25
C ASN A 226 -27.03 1.29 5.51
N THR A 227 -27.53 0.69 6.58
CA THR A 227 -27.66 1.31 7.90
C THR A 227 -26.74 0.64 8.91
N PHE A 228 -25.90 1.44 9.58
CA PHE A 228 -24.98 1.01 10.62
C PHE A 228 -25.36 1.63 11.97
N ARG A 229 -25.20 0.86 13.06
CA ARG A 229 -25.34 1.35 14.45
C ARG A 229 -24.70 0.37 15.43
N ASP A 230 -24.08 0.91 16.48
CA ASP A 230 -23.62 0.13 17.65
C ASP A 230 -22.68 -1.04 17.29
N ASN A 231 -21.89 -0.98 16.21
CA ASN A 231 -20.85 -1.99 15.99
C ASN A 231 -19.57 -1.63 16.77
N ALA A 232 -18.66 -2.60 16.89
CA ALA A 232 -17.44 -2.50 17.69
C ALA A 232 -17.66 -2.25 19.21
N VAL A 233 -18.76 -2.79 19.77
CA VAL A 233 -19.10 -2.66 21.22
C VAL A 233 -17.99 -3.12 22.18
N ALA A 234 -17.09 -4.01 21.74
CA ALA A 234 -15.90 -4.39 22.49
C ALA A 234 -14.87 -3.25 22.68
N GLY A 235 -15.08 -2.07 22.09
CA GLY A 235 -14.27 -0.85 22.30
C GLY A 235 -12.81 -0.98 21.87
N THR A 236 -12.49 -1.95 21.01
CA THR A 236 -11.12 -2.18 20.56
C THR A 236 -10.73 -1.14 19.52
N ARG A 237 -9.70 -0.37 19.87
CA ARG A 237 -9.12 0.69 19.04
C ARG A 237 -8.74 0.16 17.65
N SER A 238 -9.04 0.92 16.60
CA SER A 238 -8.99 0.59 15.16
C SER A 238 -10.15 -0.21 14.57
N TRP A 239 -11.07 -0.78 15.36
CA TRP A 239 -12.33 -1.33 14.84
C TRP A 239 -13.48 -0.30 14.81
N SER A 240 -14.49 -0.56 13.98
CA SER A 240 -15.50 0.42 13.56
C SER A 240 -16.75 -0.22 12.92
N ASP A 241 -17.70 0.58 12.45
CA ASP A 241 -18.79 0.09 11.57
C ASP A 241 -18.24 -0.50 10.26
N ILE A 242 -17.24 0.14 9.64
CA ILE A 242 -16.47 -0.38 8.51
C ILE A 242 -14.97 -0.20 8.79
N THR A 243 -14.22 -1.31 8.81
CA THR A 243 -12.78 -1.35 9.02
C THR A 243 -12.08 -1.76 7.73
N LEU A 244 -11.14 -0.95 7.25
CA LEU A 244 -10.42 -1.12 5.99
C LEU A 244 -8.93 -1.41 6.26
N ASP A 245 -8.49 -2.64 5.98
CA ASP A 245 -7.21 -3.20 6.43
C ASP A 245 -6.40 -3.79 5.24
N ALA A 246 -5.48 -2.99 4.68
CA ALA A 246 -4.66 -3.35 3.50
C ALA A 246 -5.47 -3.77 2.24
N CYS A 247 -6.59 -3.09 2.03
CA CYS A 247 -7.51 -3.21 0.89
C CYS A 247 -7.49 -1.94 0.03
N TYR A 248 -8.07 -1.96 -1.17
CA TYR A 248 -8.08 -0.77 -2.05
C TYR A 248 -9.34 -0.62 -2.91
N ALA A 249 -9.59 0.58 -3.45
CA ALA A 249 -10.68 0.87 -4.40
C ALA A 249 -12.10 0.47 -3.91
N TYR A 250 -12.46 0.81 -2.66
CA TYR A 250 -13.83 0.64 -2.16
C TYR A 250 -14.68 1.88 -2.45
N ALA A 251 -15.93 1.71 -2.88
CA ALA A 251 -16.92 2.77 -3.01
C ALA A 251 -17.97 2.68 -1.88
N ILE A 252 -17.83 3.50 -0.85
CA ILE A 252 -18.71 3.52 0.33
C ILE A 252 -19.62 4.74 0.22
N ARG A 253 -20.90 4.54 -0.14
CA ARG A 253 -21.78 5.65 -0.53
C ARG A 253 -23.24 5.59 -0.05
N ASN A 254 -23.83 6.75 0.24
CA ASN A 254 -25.22 6.89 0.69
C ASN A 254 -25.59 6.06 1.95
N ASN A 255 -24.64 5.69 2.80
CA ASN A 255 -24.94 4.90 4.01
C ASN A 255 -25.31 5.81 5.19
N ASP A 256 -26.24 5.34 6.04
CA ASP A 256 -26.61 5.96 7.31
C ASP A 256 -25.81 5.32 8.46
N PHE A 257 -24.85 6.06 9.02
CA PHE A 257 -24.14 5.72 10.25
C PHE A 257 -24.81 6.44 11.42
N LEU A 258 -25.62 5.68 12.18
CA LEU A 258 -26.52 6.21 13.19
C LEU A 258 -25.86 6.29 14.58
N PRO A 259 -26.31 7.22 15.45
CA PRO A 259 -25.74 7.37 16.78
C PRO A 259 -25.95 6.09 17.61
N PRO A 260 -25.04 5.81 18.55
CA PRO A 260 -25.13 4.63 19.41
C PRO A 260 -26.37 4.71 20.30
N SER A 261 -26.98 3.56 20.58
CA SER A 261 -28.16 3.47 21.44
C SER A 261 -27.85 3.42 22.95
N GLY A 262 -26.57 3.28 23.30
CA GLY A 262 -26.04 3.44 24.66
C GLY A 262 -24.90 4.46 24.73
N SER A 263 -24.34 4.66 25.92
CA SER A 263 -23.14 5.49 26.11
C SER A 263 -21.96 4.95 25.30
N PRO A 264 -21.40 5.68 24.32
CA PRO A 264 -20.30 5.17 23.51
C PRO A 264 -19.05 4.90 24.35
N LYS A 265 -18.32 3.86 23.97
CA LYS A 265 -16.93 3.64 24.42
C LYS A 265 -16.06 4.82 23.98
N ASP A 266 -14.91 5.02 24.63
CA ASP A 266 -14.00 6.12 24.28
C ASP A 266 -13.58 6.06 22.80
N TYR A 267 -13.21 4.88 22.28
CA TYR A 267 -13.03 4.70 20.84
C TYR A 267 -14.35 4.21 20.21
N PHE A 268 -14.97 5.04 19.37
CA PHE A 268 -16.17 4.73 18.61
C PHE A 268 -16.16 5.52 17.28
N SER A 269 -16.04 4.78 16.17
CA SER A 269 -15.77 5.33 14.84
C SER A 269 -16.57 4.61 13.75
N ALA A 270 -16.97 5.33 12.70
CA ALA A 270 -17.74 4.76 11.59
C ALA A 270 -16.83 4.09 10.56
N ILE A 271 -15.78 4.78 10.09
CA ILE A 271 -14.84 4.25 9.09
C ILE A 271 -13.39 4.41 9.58
N THR A 272 -12.61 3.34 9.53
CA THR A 272 -11.17 3.34 9.86
C THR A 272 -10.34 2.79 8.70
N PHE A 273 -9.16 3.39 8.47
CA PHE A 273 -8.21 2.93 7.46
C PHE A 273 -6.85 2.66 8.10
N TYR A 274 -6.25 1.50 7.82
CA TYR A 274 -4.86 1.21 8.17
C TYR A 274 -4.30 0.04 7.35
N ARG A 275 -2.98 -0.17 7.46
CA ARG A 275 -2.31 -1.40 7.04
C ARG A 275 -1.90 -2.19 8.29
N ASN A 276 -2.41 -3.41 8.48
CA ASN A 276 -1.95 -4.30 9.55
C ASN A 276 -0.60 -4.94 9.18
N GLN A 277 0.01 -5.61 10.16
CA GLN A 277 0.93 -6.71 9.90
C GLN A 277 0.08 -7.99 9.79
N GLY A 278 0.39 -8.86 8.85
CA GLY A 278 -0.32 -10.12 8.65
C GLY A 278 -0.21 -11.06 9.86
N GLU A 279 -1.14 -12.00 9.94
CA GLU A 279 -1.27 -12.98 11.02
C GLU A 279 -0.02 -13.87 11.21
N ARG A 280 0.90 -13.94 10.22
CA ARG A 280 2.17 -14.68 10.31
C ARG A 280 3.35 -13.78 10.67
N GLY A 281 3.10 -12.49 10.92
CA GLY A 281 4.13 -11.49 11.18
C GLY A 281 4.70 -10.83 9.92
N ASP A 282 4.16 -11.16 8.75
CA ASP A 282 4.40 -10.61 7.42
C ASP A 282 3.85 -9.18 7.23
N ILE A 283 4.32 -8.43 6.23
CA ILE A 283 3.66 -7.18 5.85
C ILE A 283 2.55 -7.48 4.84
N ARG A 284 1.36 -6.95 5.14
CA ARG A 284 0.27 -6.89 4.17
C ARG A 284 0.70 -5.90 3.10
N GLU A 285 0.82 -6.36 1.86
CA GLU A 285 1.50 -5.60 0.80
C GLU A 285 0.91 -4.20 0.60
N TYR A 286 -0.40 -4.13 0.37
CA TYR A 286 -1.07 -2.94 -0.11
C TYR A 286 -1.37 -1.89 0.97
N ALA A 287 -1.27 -0.63 0.60
CA ALA A 287 -1.75 0.51 1.40
C ALA A 287 -3.28 0.64 1.32
N ALA A 288 -3.93 1.09 2.40
CA ALA A 288 -5.38 1.30 2.43
C ALA A 288 -5.77 2.52 1.56
N SER A 289 -6.14 2.28 0.30
CA SER A 289 -6.03 3.30 -0.75
C SER A 289 -7.15 3.31 -1.79
N TRP A 290 -7.26 4.42 -2.52
CA TRP A 290 -8.25 4.63 -3.59
C TRP A 290 -9.72 4.50 -3.13
N HIS A 291 -9.98 4.52 -1.82
CA HIS A 291 -11.33 4.39 -1.28
C HIS A 291 -12.10 5.71 -1.49
N ARG A 292 -13.37 5.62 -1.89
CA ARG A 292 -14.30 6.73 -2.11
C ARG A 292 -15.42 6.68 -1.07
N ILE A 293 -15.40 7.62 -0.13
CA ILE A 293 -16.39 7.81 0.93
C ILE A 293 -17.30 8.98 0.52
N GLU A 294 -18.48 8.68 -0.02
CA GLU A 294 -19.30 9.66 -0.73
C GLU A 294 -20.76 9.73 -0.25
N ARG A 295 -21.28 10.93 0.03
CA ARG A 295 -22.71 11.14 0.33
C ARG A 295 -23.27 10.32 1.50
N ASN A 296 -22.41 9.85 2.41
CA ASN A 296 -22.83 9.17 3.63
C ASN A 296 -23.27 10.17 4.69
N ARG A 297 -24.08 9.70 5.65
CA ARG A 297 -24.49 10.48 6.82
C ARG A 297 -23.90 9.86 8.08
N PHE A 298 -23.07 10.62 8.78
CA PHE A 298 -22.45 10.26 10.05
C PHE A 298 -23.10 11.05 11.19
N GLN A 299 -23.59 10.38 12.23
CA GLN A 299 -24.21 11.07 13.36
C GLN A 299 -23.75 10.53 14.72
N GLY A 300 -23.19 11.40 15.56
CA GLY A 300 -22.89 11.11 16.97
C GLY A 300 -21.59 10.34 17.27
N PHE A 301 -20.61 10.35 16.36
CA PHE A 301 -19.35 9.59 16.52
C PHE A 301 -18.27 10.38 17.28
N ASN A 302 -17.34 9.67 17.92
CA ASN A 302 -16.14 10.29 18.51
C ASN A 302 -15.12 10.63 17.43
N VAL A 303 -14.94 9.75 16.43
CA VAL A 303 -14.25 10.06 15.17
C VAL A 303 -15.06 9.43 14.04
N ALA A 304 -15.71 10.20 13.17
CA ALA A 304 -16.52 9.58 12.11
C ALA A 304 -15.64 8.84 11.08
N VAL A 305 -14.59 9.49 10.57
CA VAL A 305 -13.67 8.93 9.58
C VAL A 305 -12.22 9.09 10.06
N ASP A 306 -11.49 7.99 10.26
CA ASP A 306 -10.15 7.95 10.87
C ASP A 306 -9.09 7.27 9.96
N VAL A 307 -8.28 8.09 9.30
CA VAL A 307 -7.32 7.66 8.27
C VAL A 307 -5.92 7.47 8.87
N GLY A 308 -5.35 6.28 8.70
CA GLY A 308 -4.05 5.91 9.26
C GLY A 308 -4.13 5.61 10.76
N VAL A 309 -5.16 4.88 11.21
CA VAL A 309 -5.47 4.77 12.65
C VAL A 309 -4.34 4.15 13.49
N ARG A 310 -3.45 3.34 12.91
CA ARG A 310 -2.33 2.70 13.65
C ARG A 310 -1.01 3.47 13.60
N THR A 311 -0.98 4.65 12.97
CA THR A 311 0.21 5.50 12.87
C THR A 311 0.74 5.87 14.28
N GLY A 312 2.05 5.99 14.45
CA GLY A 312 2.71 6.38 15.70
C GLY A 312 2.77 5.31 16.80
N MET A 313 2.32 4.07 16.57
CA MET A 313 2.29 3.04 17.62
C MET A 313 3.71 2.57 18.03
N LYS A 314 3.99 2.54 19.35
CA LYS A 314 5.26 2.02 19.89
C LYS A 314 5.43 0.52 19.61
N PRO A 315 6.65 0.04 19.27
CA PRO A 315 6.91 -1.33 18.84
C PRO A 315 6.89 -2.37 19.98
N THR A 316 6.43 -2.02 21.18
CA THR A 316 6.23 -2.99 22.28
C THR A 316 5.15 -4.03 21.98
N ARG A 317 4.33 -3.79 20.96
CA ARG A 317 3.71 -4.87 20.15
C ARG A 317 4.42 -4.93 18.81
N VAL A 318 5.40 -5.82 18.70
CA VAL A 318 6.23 -6.04 17.49
C VAL A 318 5.40 -6.47 16.27
N LEU A 319 4.15 -6.90 16.49
CA LEU A 319 3.23 -7.51 15.52
C LEU A 319 2.30 -6.49 14.81
N THR A 320 2.74 -5.25 14.55
CA THR A 320 1.94 -4.28 13.74
C THR A 320 2.75 -3.36 12.81
N ASN A 321 4.08 -3.50 12.71
CA ASN A 321 4.98 -2.47 12.14
C ASN A 321 6.40 -3.03 11.87
N LEU A 322 6.59 -3.78 10.76
CA LEU A 322 7.91 -4.33 10.42
C LEU A 322 8.95 -3.26 10.03
N ALA A 323 8.52 -2.10 9.52
CA ALA A 323 9.39 -0.95 9.25
C ALA A 323 9.94 -0.35 10.56
N GLN A 324 9.31 -0.65 11.70
CA GLN A 324 9.63 -0.14 13.04
C GLN A 324 9.57 1.39 13.19
N GLU A 325 9.13 2.12 12.15
CA GLU A 325 8.91 3.57 12.16
C GLU A 325 7.54 3.97 12.70
N GLY A 326 6.51 3.13 12.48
CA GLY A 326 5.14 3.40 12.90
C GLY A 326 4.35 4.23 11.91
N ARG A 327 4.73 4.25 10.62
CA ARG A 327 3.86 4.76 9.55
C ARG A 327 2.79 3.72 9.22
N SER A 328 1.55 4.17 9.05
CA SER A 328 0.53 3.42 8.33
C SER A 328 0.31 4.13 7.00
N TYR A 329 0.31 3.39 5.89
CA TYR A 329 0.13 3.97 4.56
C TYR A 329 -1.35 3.84 4.18
N ALA A 330 -2.01 4.98 4.07
CA ALA A 330 -3.43 5.12 3.79
C ALA A 330 -3.62 6.39 2.94
N SER A 331 -3.22 6.30 1.69
CA SER A 331 -3.14 7.40 0.70
C SER A 331 -4.27 7.28 -0.33
N TYR A 332 -4.55 8.33 -1.11
CA TYR A 332 -5.52 8.30 -2.22
C TYR A 332 -6.97 8.08 -1.85
N ASN A 333 -7.35 8.36 -0.61
CA ASN A 333 -8.73 8.23 -0.18
C ASN A 333 -9.48 9.55 -0.39
N PHE A 334 -10.68 9.45 -0.96
CA PHE A 334 -11.57 10.55 -1.30
C PHE A 334 -12.71 10.57 -0.29
N ILE A 335 -12.82 11.63 0.50
CA ILE A 335 -13.88 11.80 1.50
C ILE A 335 -14.69 13.04 1.10
N GLN A 336 -15.78 12.83 0.37
CA GLN A 336 -16.51 13.94 -0.26
C GLN A 336 -18.04 13.89 -0.16
N ASP A 337 -18.66 15.06 -0.13
CA ASP A 337 -20.11 15.27 -0.12
C ASP A 337 -20.88 14.58 1.04
N ASN A 338 -20.18 14.21 2.12
CA ASN A 338 -20.80 13.55 3.28
C ASN A 338 -21.37 14.57 4.29
N SER A 339 -22.35 14.15 5.08
CA SER A 339 -22.91 14.94 6.20
C SER A 339 -22.40 14.40 7.54
N PHE A 340 -21.85 15.27 8.39
CA PHE A 340 -21.34 14.96 9.72
C PHE A 340 -22.10 15.73 10.79
N LYS A 341 -22.87 15.05 11.64
CA LYS A 341 -23.77 15.66 12.63
C LYS A 341 -23.45 15.26 14.07
N ASN A 342 -23.26 16.23 14.96
CA ASN A 342 -23.01 16.04 16.39
C ASN A 342 -21.76 15.15 16.69
N CYS A 343 -20.74 15.18 15.83
CA CYS A 343 -19.52 14.39 16.02
C CYS A 343 -18.48 15.13 16.88
N ARG A 344 -17.61 14.42 17.60
CA ARG A 344 -16.47 15.08 18.28
C ARG A 344 -15.40 15.44 17.26
N ILE A 345 -15.05 14.51 16.40
CA ILE A 345 -14.18 14.73 15.23
C ILE A 345 -14.91 14.17 14.00
N GLY A 346 -14.97 14.97 12.93
CA GLY A 346 -15.50 14.54 11.64
C GLY A 346 -14.49 13.66 10.91
N ILE A 347 -13.46 14.28 10.34
CA ILE A 347 -12.38 13.61 9.61
C ILE A 347 -11.06 13.78 10.39
N LEU A 348 -10.42 12.67 10.75
CA LEU A 348 -9.06 12.63 11.30
C LEU A 348 -8.09 12.06 10.26
N LEU A 349 -7.07 12.83 9.90
CA LEU A 349 -6.12 12.52 8.83
C LEU A 349 -4.69 12.45 9.38
N ARG A 350 -4.06 11.27 9.32
CA ARG A 350 -2.67 11.02 9.76
C ARG A 350 -1.70 10.66 8.62
N THR A 351 -2.16 10.73 7.37
CA THR A 351 -1.44 10.30 6.17
C THR A 351 -1.56 11.34 5.05
N GLY A 352 -0.54 11.43 4.19
CA GLY A 352 -0.53 12.33 3.04
C GLY A 352 -1.43 11.86 1.90
N PHE A 353 -1.50 12.67 0.83
CA PHE A 353 -2.09 12.29 -0.45
C PHE A 353 -3.58 11.90 -0.45
N ASN A 354 -4.37 12.37 0.52
CA ASN A 354 -5.82 12.17 0.58
C ASN A 354 -6.58 13.42 0.14
N LYS A 355 -7.82 13.26 -0.30
CA LYS A 355 -8.70 14.34 -0.78
C LYS A 355 -9.98 14.45 0.04
N ILE A 356 -10.28 15.66 0.49
CA ILE A 356 -11.49 16.03 1.23
C ILE A 356 -12.23 17.10 0.41
N GLY A 357 -13.55 17.00 0.25
CA GLY A 357 -14.32 18.14 -0.29
C GLY A 357 -15.84 18.04 -0.26
N GLY A 358 -16.53 19.17 -0.33
CA GLY A 358 -18.01 19.22 -0.38
C GLY A 358 -18.76 18.70 0.85
N ASN A 359 -18.07 18.18 1.88
CA ASN A 359 -18.69 17.70 3.12
C ASN A 359 -19.30 18.85 3.94
N ILE A 360 -20.33 18.53 4.73
CA ILE A 360 -21.08 19.46 5.58
C ILE A 360 -20.96 19.04 7.05
N PHE A 361 -20.62 19.97 7.95
CA PHE A 361 -20.44 19.70 9.38
C PHE A 361 -21.44 20.47 10.25
N GLU A 362 -22.38 19.76 10.89
CA GLU A 362 -23.34 20.32 11.83
C GLU A 362 -22.98 19.91 13.27
N ASN A 363 -22.83 20.89 14.18
CA ASN A 363 -22.48 20.67 15.59
C ASN A 363 -21.26 19.73 15.82
N THR A 364 -20.32 19.69 14.87
CA THR A 364 -19.12 18.85 14.96
C THR A 364 -17.95 19.66 15.50
N GLU A 365 -17.37 19.26 16.65
CA GLU A 365 -16.40 20.12 17.36
C GLU A 365 -15.11 20.36 16.55
N VAL A 366 -14.66 19.35 15.82
CA VAL A 366 -13.50 19.39 14.92
C VAL A 366 -13.94 18.82 13.57
N PRO A 367 -14.32 19.66 12.60
CA PRO A 367 -14.69 19.23 11.24
C PRO A 367 -13.60 18.36 10.60
N ILE A 368 -12.38 18.91 10.52
CA ILE A 368 -11.20 18.25 9.96
C ILE A 368 -10.02 18.40 10.94
N ALA A 369 -9.27 17.32 11.18
CA ALA A 369 -8.04 17.31 11.96
C ALA A 369 -6.88 16.73 11.14
N LEU A 370 -5.85 17.54 10.90
CA LEU A 370 -4.57 17.12 10.31
C LEU A 370 -3.59 16.82 11.43
N HIS A 371 -3.30 15.54 11.66
CA HIS A 371 -2.48 15.09 12.79
C HIS A 371 -1.14 14.55 12.28
N ASN A 372 -0.12 15.41 12.27
CA ASN A 372 1.21 15.00 11.84
C ASN A 372 1.96 14.33 13.00
N VAL A 373 2.10 13.01 12.90
CA VAL A 373 2.86 12.19 13.85
C VAL A 373 4.37 12.29 13.61
N PHE A 374 4.80 12.64 12.40
CA PHE A 374 6.21 12.61 11.98
C PHE A 374 6.69 14.00 11.56
N TYR A 375 7.77 14.06 10.77
CA TYR A 375 8.27 15.31 10.19
C TYR A 375 7.30 15.93 9.17
N SER A 376 6.47 15.16 8.46
CA SER A 376 5.64 15.67 7.36
C SER A 376 4.26 15.00 7.22
N LEU A 377 3.26 15.83 6.92
CA LEU A 377 1.91 15.44 6.49
C LEU A 377 1.50 16.30 5.28
N HIS A 378 1.73 15.80 4.07
CA HIS A 378 1.81 16.62 2.85
C HIS A 378 0.86 16.19 1.73
N GLN A 379 0.65 17.10 0.78
CA GLN A 379 -0.10 16.91 -0.46
C GLN A 379 -1.53 16.39 -0.23
N ASN A 380 -2.13 16.78 0.89
CA ASN A 380 -3.55 16.57 1.17
C ASN A 380 -4.38 17.67 0.51
N ILE A 381 -5.42 17.30 -0.22
CA ILE A 381 -6.27 18.21 -0.98
C ILE A 381 -7.55 18.47 -0.17
N ILE A 382 -7.85 19.74 0.13
CA ILE A 382 -9.07 20.15 0.83
C ILE A 382 -9.75 21.23 0.00
N ILE A 383 -10.87 20.89 -0.66
CA ILE A 383 -11.56 21.77 -1.62
C ILE A 383 -13.05 21.87 -1.32
N ASN A 384 -13.68 22.99 -1.66
CA ASN A 384 -15.11 23.22 -1.43
C ASN A 384 -15.48 22.98 0.04
N GLN A 385 -14.71 23.59 0.95
CA GLN A 385 -14.86 23.54 2.42
C GLN A 385 -14.86 24.98 2.98
N PRO A 386 -15.73 25.88 2.47
CA PRO A 386 -15.62 27.32 2.70
C PRO A 386 -15.77 27.67 4.18
N ASN A 387 -14.72 28.27 4.76
CA ASN A 387 -14.59 28.61 6.18
C ASN A 387 -14.51 27.43 7.16
N GLU A 388 -14.70 26.18 6.71
CA GLU A 388 -14.71 25.00 7.58
C GLU A 388 -13.39 24.82 8.32
N ARG A 389 -13.46 24.40 9.60
CA ARG A 389 -12.30 24.51 10.50
C ARG A 389 -11.40 23.29 10.45
N VAL A 390 -10.21 23.48 9.92
CA VAL A 390 -9.09 22.51 9.94
C VAL A 390 -8.25 22.74 11.19
N ALA A 391 -8.14 21.73 12.05
CA ALA A 391 -7.22 21.72 13.19
C ALA A 391 -5.86 21.14 12.79
N ILE A 392 -4.78 21.84 13.14
CA ILE A 392 -3.40 21.37 13.00
C ILE A 392 -2.97 20.74 14.32
N TRP A 393 -2.59 19.46 14.31
CA TRP A 393 -2.22 18.67 15.50
C TRP A 393 -0.80 18.11 15.35
N SER A 394 0.16 18.86 15.88
CA SER A 394 1.60 18.61 15.85
C SER A 394 2.13 18.08 17.19
N GLU A 395 1.48 18.42 18.31
CA GLU A 395 1.88 17.98 19.66
C GLU A 395 0.68 17.64 20.55
N VAL A 396 0.94 16.81 21.57
CA VAL A 396 -0.07 16.28 22.52
C VAL A 396 -0.91 17.37 23.20
N GLY A 397 -0.39 18.59 23.35
CA GLY A 397 -1.13 19.72 23.92
C GLY A 397 -2.39 20.09 23.13
N GLU A 398 -2.30 20.06 21.80
CA GLU A 398 -3.32 20.57 20.88
C GLU A 398 -4.54 19.63 20.76
N PHE A 399 -4.29 18.32 20.88
CA PHE A 399 -5.34 17.29 20.87
C PHE A 399 -5.62 16.68 22.24
N LYS A 400 -5.08 17.22 23.34
CA LYS A 400 -5.18 16.65 24.70
C LYS A 400 -6.62 16.29 25.11
N ARG A 401 -7.59 17.15 24.78
CA ARG A 401 -9.02 16.94 25.08
C ARG A 401 -9.65 15.77 24.30
N TYR A 402 -9.00 15.32 23.24
CA TYR A 402 -9.40 14.21 22.37
C TYR A 402 -8.49 12.98 22.50
N ALA A 403 -7.46 12.99 23.35
CA ALA A 403 -6.44 11.93 23.41
C ALA A 403 -7.00 10.53 23.75
N LYS A 404 -8.20 10.45 24.34
CA LYS A 404 -8.92 9.17 24.54
C LYS A 404 -9.66 8.64 23.29
N TYR A 405 -10.00 9.53 22.35
CA TYR A 405 -10.60 9.21 21.05
C TYR A 405 -9.50 8.96 19.98
N VAL A 406 -8.41 9.74 20.03
CA VAL A 406 -7.24 9.59 19.15
C VAL A 406 -6.39 8.40 19.63
N ALA A 407 -6.88 7.20 19.37
CA ALA A 407 -6.11 5.98 19.56
C ALA A 407 -4.83 6.02 18.71
N PHE A 408 -3.71 5.58 19.30
CA PHE A 408 -2.39 5.56 18.65
C PHE A 408 -1.98 6.96 18.16
N HIS A 409 -1.83 7.91 19.09
CA HIS A 409 -1.62 9.31 18.76
C HIS A 409 -0.21 9.61 18.21
N ASP A 410 0.80 9.62 19.09
CA ASP A 410 2.11 10.22 18.83
C ASP A 410 3.25 9.36 19.42
N GLY A 411 3.00 8.06 19.59
CA GLY A 411 3.80 7.19 20.48
C GLY A 411 5.28 7.04 20.11
N LEU A 412 5.60 7.01 18.81
CA LEU A 412 6.96 7.11 18.28
C LEU A 412 7.34 8.54 17.87
N GLY A 413 6.36 9.39 17.58
CA GLY A 413 6.54 10.74 17.06
C GLY A 413 6.82 11.84 18.09
N ALA A 414 6.44 11.64 19.36
CA ALA A 414 6.39 12.68 20.41
C ALA A 414 7.73 13.31 20.83
N GLN A 415 8.83 12.94 20.18
CA GLN A 415 10.17 13.57 20.34
C GLN A 415 10.57 14.43 19.13
N ILE A 416 9.69 14.53 18.14
CA ILE A 416 9.72 15.50 17.04
C ILE A 416 8.91 16.69 17.52
N GLY A 417 9.59 17.77 17.93
CA GLY A 417 8.91 19.00 18.35
C GLY A 417 8.10 19.61 17.21
N ALA A 418 7.02 20.34 17.53
CA ALA A 418 6.13 20.91 16.51
C ALA A 418 6.86 21.79 15.47
N SER A 419 7.91 22.51 15.87
CA SER A 419 8.79 23.31 14.98
C SER A 419 9.66 22.48 14.03
N GLN A 420 9.64 21.15 14.14
CA GLN A 420 10.22 20.20 13.19
C GLN A 420 9.15 19.53 12.31
N LYS A 421 7.86 19.86 12.48
CA LYS A 421 6.75 19.25 11.76
C LYS A 421 6.23 20.17 10.66
N PHE A 422 5.87 19.56 9.53
CA PHE A 422 5.43 20.22 8.31
C PHE A 422 4.06 19.74 7.83
N TYR A 423 3.28 20.65 7.28
CA TYR A 423 2.00 20.41 6.62
C TYR A 423 2.00 21.05 5.24
N HIS A 424 1.61 20.29 4.23
CA HIS A 424 1.22 20.85 2.92
C HIS A 424 -0.22 20.48 2.60
N VAL A 425 -1.03 21.52 2.39
CA VAL A 425 -2.44 21.42 2.03
C VAL A 425 -2.67 22.14 0.71
N ILE A 426 -3.51 21.55 -0.15
CA ILE A 426 -3.87 22.06 -1.46
C ILE A 426 -5.34 22.48 -1.43
N SER A 427 -5.64 23.74 -1.70
CA SER A 427 -6.99 24.31 -1.55
C SER A 427 -7.36 25.33 -2.64
N PRO A 428 -7.47 24.91 -3.93
CA PRO A 428 -7.83 25.80 -5.04
C PRO A 428 -9.20 26.50 -4.93
N THR A 429 -10.16 25.91 -4.22
CA THR A 429 -11.55 26.42 -4.18
C THR A 429 -12.19 26.24 -2.81
N GLY A 430 -12.98 27.21 -2.38
CA GLY A 430 -13.74 27.15 -1.12
C GLY A 430 -12.83 26.90 0.09
N ALA A 431 -11.90 27.82 0.35
CA ALA A 431 -10.84 27.63 1.31
C ALA A 431 -11.34 27.41 2.76
N PRO A 432 -10.77 26.44 3.50
CA PRO A 432 -11.04 26.21 4.91
C PRO A 432 -10.31 27.22 5.81
N SER A 433 -10.75 27.33 7.08
CA SER A 433 -10.06 28.09 8.11
C SER A 433 -9.07 27.20 8.88
N PHE A 434 -7.79 27.56 8.89
CA PHE A 434 -6.76 26.80 9.60
C PHE A 434 -6.56 27.31 11.02
N THR A 435 -6.82 26.43 11.99
CA THR A 435 -6.41 26.62 13.38
C THR A 435 -5.04 25.98 13.61
N ASP A 436 -4.01 26.77 13.33
CA ASP A 436 -2.59 26.50 13.63
C ASP A 436 -2.16 27.36 14.84
N PRO A 437 -1.58 26.78 15.90
CA PRO A 437 -1.01 27.54 17.02
C PRO A 437 0.32 28.25 16.71
N GLY A 438 0.77 28.27 15.45
CA GLY A 438 1.98 28.95 14.99
C GLY A 438 3.27 28.22 15.36
N LYS A 439 3.18 26.93 15.68
CA LYS A 439 4.31 26.12 16.16
C LYS A 439 4.96 25.27 15.08
N ALA A 440 4.20 24.87 14.07
CA ALA A 440 4.64 24.03 12.97
C ALA A 440 4.66 24.83 11.67
N THR A 441 5.30 24.29 10.63
CA THR A 441 5.16 24.87 9.30
C THR A 441 3.88 24.37 8.66
N LEU A 442 2.90 25.25 8.48
CA LEU A 442 1.81 25.05 7.54
C LEU A 442 2.10 25.81 6.24
N VAL A 443 1.97 25.14 5.10
CA VAL A 443 1.83 25.80 3.80
C VAL A 443 0.55 25.32 3.11
N VAL A 444 -0.27 26.28 2.70
CA VAL A 444 -1.45 26.09 1.85
C VAL A 444 -1.09 26.55 0.43
N SER A 445 -1.57 25.86 -0.60
CA SER A 445 -1.42 26.29 -2.00
C SER A 445 -2.72 26.18 -2.79
N ASP A 446 -3.00 27.19 -3.61
CA ASP A 446 -4.24 27.32 -4.40
C ASP A 446 -4.28 26.41 -5.64
N ALA A 447 -3.37 25.43 -5.70
CA ALA A 447 -3.31 24.34 -6.64
C ALA A 447 -2.49 23.20 -6.02
N LEU A 448 -2.57 22.01 -6.64
CA LEU A 448 -1.46 21.04 -6.61
C LEU A 448 -0.20 21.75 -7.13
N VAL A 449 0.98 21.15 -6.91
CA VAL A 449 2.13 21.44 -7.79
C VAL A 449 1.90 20.64 -9.08
N ASP A 450 0.86 21.04 -9.81
CA ASP A 450 0.37 20.43 -11.04
C ASP A 450 1.13 21.00 -12.24
N LEU A 451 1.47 20.12 -13.18
CA LEU A 451 1.96 20.47 -14.50
C LEU A 451 0.80 21.11 -15.29
N PRO A 452 0.80 22.43 -15.57
CA PRO A 452 -0.35 23.12 -16.15
C PRO A 452 -0.68 22.58 -17.55
N ALA A 453 -1.91 22.08 -17.70
CA ALA A 453 -2.41 21.55 -18.96
C ALA A 453 -2.87 22.68 -19.90
N LYS A 454 -2.08 22.93 -20.97
CA LYS A 454 -2.33 23.86 -22.10
C LYS A 454 -2.32 25.37 -21.76
N GLY A 455 -1.95 26.18 -22.76
CA GLY A 455 -2.18 27.63 -22.80
C GLY A 455 -0.97 28.50 -22.47
N GLY A 456 -0.30 28.22 -21.35
CA GLY A 456 0.86 29.00 -20.89
C GLY A 456 2.14 28.82 -21.71
N ASN A 457 2.96 29.88 -21.77
CA ASN A 457 4.38 29.81 -22.17
C ASN A 457 5.08 28.67 -21.41
N PRO A 458 5.94 27.84 -22.06
CA PRO A 458 6.70 26.76 -21.40
C PRO A 458 7.46 27.13 -20.11
N ALA A 459 7.67 28.42 -19.84
CA ALA A 459 8.25 29.01 -18.63
C ALA A 459 7.75 28.46 -17.27
N ASN A 460 6.58 27.83 -17.18
CA ASN A 460 5.86 27.63 -15.91
C ASN A 460 5.46 26.18 -15.55
N TYR A 461 6.04 25.13 -16.18
CA TYR A 461 5.75 23.77 -15.72
C TYR A 461 6.51 23.42 -14.42
N ASN A 462 5.79 22.87 -13.45
CA ASN A 462 6.36 22.34 -12.21
C ASN A 462 5.84 20.92 -11.97
N ALA A 463 6.73 19.94 -11.97
CA ALA A 463 6.58 18.73 -11.18
C ALA A 463 7.42 18.89 -9.91
N PHE A 464 6.90 18.47 -8.75
CA PHE A 464 7.63 18.32 -7.48
C PHE A 464 8.63 19.42 -7.04
N SER A 465 8.50 20.64 -7.54
CA SER A 465 9.11 21.80 -6.91
C SER A 465 8.25 22.18 -5.70
N LEU A 466 8.62 21.68 -4.53
CA LEU A 466 8.39 22.43 -3.30
C LEU A 466 8.92 23.86 -3.57
N SER A 467 8.10 24.89 -3.38
CA SER A 467 8.56 26.27 -3.49
C SER A 467 9.72 26.50 -2.52
N PRO A 468 10.60 27.50 -2.73
CA PRO A 468 11.72 27.71 -1.82
C PRO A 468 11.31 27.89 -0.35
N ARG A 469 10.15 28.49 -0.08
CA ARG A 469 9.55 28.53 1.27
C ARG A 469 9.09 27.15 1.76
N GLN A 470 8.49 26.33 0.91
CA GLN A 470 8.13 24.94 1.26
C GLN A 470 9.39 24.10 1.51
N ALA A 471 10.39 24.10 0.63
CA ALA A 471 11.64 23.34 0.83
C ALA A 471 12.43 23.78 2.08
N GLN A 472 12.44 25.09 2.37
CA GLN A 472 13.13 25.63 3.55
C GLN A 472 12.36 25.37 4.86
N ALA A 473 11.03 25.43 4.85
CA ALA A 473 10.20 25.30 6.05
C ALA A 473 9.65 23.86 6.27
N THR A 474 9.72 22.97 5.29
CA THR A 474 9.59 21.50 5.47
C THR A 474 10.71 20.91 6.31
N GLY A 475 11.91 21.51 6.27
CA GLY A 475 13.15 20.83 6.62
C GLY A 475 13.62 19.82 5.56
N PHE A 476 12.87 19.59 4.48
CA PHE A 476 13.18 18.72 3.35
C PHE A 476 14.13 19.42 2.35
N ASP A 477 15.17 20.07 2.87
CA ASP A 477 16.45 20.19 2.18
C ASP A 477 17.20 18.83 2.30
N ASN A 478 16.45 17.75 2.03
CA ASN A 478 16.88 16.36 2.00
C ASN A 478 17.48 16.13 0.61
N LYS A 479 18.81 16.19 0.51
CA LYS A 479 19.48 15.83 -0.74
C LYS A 479 19.40 14.31 -0.88
N PRO A 480 18.91 13.76 -2.02
CA PRO A 480 19.02 12.33 -2.25
C PRO A 480 20.50 11.95 -2.33
N VAL A 481 20.81 10.77 -1.80
CA VAL A 481 22.13 10.16 -1.89
C VAL A 481 22.19 9.32 -3.16
N ASP A 482 21.18 8.48 -3.35
CA ASP A 482 21.05 7.53 -4.46
C ASP A 482 19.58 7.18 -4.74
N MET A 483 19.30 6.61 -5.91
CA MET A 483 17.96 6.17 -6.31
C MET A 483 18.00 4.95 -7.24
N ALA A 484 16.95 4.12 -7.20
CA ALA A 484 16.75 2.98 -8.09
C ALA A 484 15.29 2.94 -8.57
N VAL A 485 15.05 2.43 -9.79
CA VAL A 485 13.69 2.18 -10.33
C VAL A 485 13.42 0.68 -10.24
N GLY A 486 12.17 0.30 -9.98
CA GLY A 486 11.75 -1.10 -9.89
C GLY A 486 10.23 -1.27 -9.89
N LYS A 487 9.76 -2.51 -9.95
CA LYS A 487 8.34 -2.86 -9.74
C LYS A 487 8.14 -3.16 -8.25
N PHE A 488 7.85 -2.13 -7.46
CA PHE A 488 7.72 -2.26 -6.01
C PHE A 488 6.29 -2.54 -5.53
N THR A 489 5.26 -2.53 -6.38
CA THR A 489 3.94 -3.12 -6.09
C THR A 489 3.16 -3.47 -7.35
N GLU A 490 2.43 -4.59 -7.32
CA GLU A 490 1.54 -4.97 -8.43
C GLU A 490 0.27 -4.09 -8.54
N SER A 491 -0.05 -3.32 -7.50
CA SER A 491 -1.31 -2.56 -7.40
C SER A 491 -1.26 -1.16 -8.00
N LEU A 492 -0.08 -0.69 -8.42
CA LEU A 492 0.12 0.61 -9.05
C LEU A 492 0.67 0.42 -10.48
N PRO A 493 0.38 1.32 -11.43
CA PRO A 493 0.97 1.24 -12.77
C PRO A 493 2.50 1.39 -12.70
N ALA A 494 3.21 0.60 -13.49
CA ALA A 494 4.67 0.47 -13.43
C ALA A 494 5.43 1.81 -13.50
N GLY A 495 6.54 1.87 -12.76
CA GLY A 495 7.38 3.07 -12.61
C GLY A 495 7.64 3.48 -11.16
N ASP A 496 7.51 2.57 -10.19
CA ASP A 496 7.89 2.84 -8.81
C ASP A 496 9.41 3.10 -8.70
N PHE A 497 9.82 3.86 -7.68
CA PHE A 497 11.23 4.12 -7.45
C PHE A 497 11.58 4.25 -5.96
N ALA A 498 12.78 3.79 -5.62
CA ALA A 498 13.38 3.87 -4.30
C ALA A 498 14.33 5.06 -4.23
N VAL A 499 14.35 5.77 -3.09
CA VAL A 499 15.31 6.86 -2.82
C VAL A 499 15.83 6.76 -1.40
N ILE A 500 17.12 7.02 -1.23
CA ILE A 500 17.75 7.26 0.07
C ILE A 500 18.17 8.73 0.20
N PHE A 501 18.00 9.32 1.38
CA PHE A 501 18.23 10.75 1.64
C PHE A 501 19.37 10.99 2.63
N ASP A 502 19.96 12.19 2.59
CA ASP A 502 21.06 12.59 3.45
C ASP A 502 20.67 12.96 4.90
N ARG A 503 19.35 13.00 5.20
CA ARG A 503 18.78 13.30 6.52
C ARG A 503 17.94 12.14 7.08
N PRO A 504 17.76 12.07 8.42
CA PRO A 504 16.94 11.05 9.07
C PRO A 504 15.48 11.01 8.58
N SER A 505 14.94 9.80 8.46
CA SER A 505 13.55 9.50 8.10
C SER A 505 12.58 9.60 9.27
N SER A 506 13.08 9.34 10.50
CA SER A 506 12.34 9.36 11.77
C SER A 506 13.28 9.59 12.96
N ARG A 507 12.73 9.98 14.12
CA ARG A 507 13.44 10.01 15.40
C ARG A 507 12.65 9.24 16.45
N ILE A 508 13.30 8.26 17.09
CA ILE A 508 12.69 7.30 18.01
C ILE A 508 13.62 7.09 19.21
N VAL A 509 13.13 7.33 20.43
CA VAL A 509 13.87 7.23 21.71
C VAL A 509 15.20 8.01 21.66
N ASN A 510 15.12 9.28 21.27
CA ASN A 510 16.22 10.24 21.06
C ASN A 510 17.25 9.85 19.99
N LYS A 511 17.11 8.70 19.32
CA LYS A 511 17.94 8.31 18.18
C LYS A 511 17.29 8.73 16.86
N ASN A 512 18.11 9.22 15.93
CA ASN A 512 17.72 9.43 14.55
C ASN A 512 17.86 8.11 13.78
N TYR A 513 16.95 7.84 12.84
CA TYR A 513 17.01 6.70 11.92
C TYR A 513 16.95 7.16 10.47
N TYR A 514 17.64 6.45 9.57
CA TYR A 514 17.56 6.60 8.12
C TYR A 514 16.83 5.40 7.52
N SER A 515 16.17 5.59 6.39
CA SER A 515 15.39 4.56 5.69
C SER A 515 15.53 4.71 4.18
N ILE A 516 15.26 3.62 3.46
CA ILE A 516 14.96 3.62 2.04
C ILE A 516 13.47 3.98 1.90
N TYR A 517 13.14 4.96 1.06
CA TYR A 517 11.78 5.40 0.79
C TYR A 517 11.31 4.82 -0.55
N LEU A 518 10.10 4.28 -0.62
CA LEU A 518 9.49 3.80 -1.86
C LEU A 518 8.38 4.78 -2.29
N PHE A 519 8.49 5.25 -3.53
CA PHE A 519 7.58 6.19 -4.18
C PHE A 519 6.94 5.53 -5.39
N ASP A 520 5.67 5.87 -5.64
CA ASP A 520 5.01 5.49 -6.90
C ASP A 520 5.54 6.34 -8.06
N GLN A 521 5.15 6.00 -9.29
CA GLN A 521 5.51 6.78 -10.48
C GLN A 521 5.08 8.26 -10.39
N ASN A 522 4.04 8.56 -9.60
CA ASN A 522 3.60 9.92 -9.34
C ASN A 522 4.45 10.66 -8.27
N GLY A 523 5.55 10.07 -7.78
CA GLY A 523 6.48 10.65 -6.81
C GLY A 523 5.98 10.65 -5.36
N ARG A 524 5.08 9.72 -4.99
CA ARG A 524 4.34 9.77 -3.72
C ARG A 524 4.68 8.58 -2.82
N GLU A 525 5.08 8.86 -1.58
CA GLU A 525 5.58 7.86 -0.63
C GLU A 525 4.49 6.84 -0.24
N PHE A 526 4.69 5.56 -0.57
CA PHE A 526 3.76 4.47 -0.21
C PHE A 526 4.37 3.40 0.71
N ASP A 527 5.70 3.30 0.83
CA ASP A 527 6.34 2.48 1.86
C ASP A 527 7.77 2.92 2.22
N ARG A 528 8.39 2.26 3.21
CA ARG A 528 9.80 2.42 3.61
C ARG A 528 10.40 1.08 4.04
N CYS A 529 11.67 0.83 3.74
CA CYS A 529 12.42 -0.32 4.26
C CYS A 529 13.82 0.10 4.77
N GLY A 530 14.56 -0.85 5.35
CA GLY A 530 15.95 -0.63 5.77
C GLY A 530 16.13 0.47 6.82
N ARG A 531 15.38 0.41 7.93
CA ARG A 531 15.48 1.39 9.02
C ARG A 531 16.77 1.17 9.82
N SER A 532 17.76 2.03 9.62
CA SER A 532 19.11 1.97 10.21
C SER A 532 19.44 3.22 11.04
N GLU A 533 20.35 3.11 12.01
CA GLU A 533 20.92 4.27 12.72
C GLU A 533 22.04 4.93 11.91
N LYS A 534 22.64 4.18 10.96
CA LYS A 534 23.60 4.65 9.98
C LYS A 534 22.89 5.01 8.68
N ARG A 535 23.43 6.00 7.96
CA ARG A 535 22.90 6.46 6.68
C ARG A 535 23.25 5.48 5.55
N TRP A 536 22.41 5.41 4.52
CA TRP A 536 22.66 4.66 3.29
C TRP A 536 23.49 5.50 2.27
N SER A 537 24.38 4.85 1.51
CA SER A 537 25.22 5.48 0.47
C SER A 537 24.76 5.20 -0.95
N THR A 538 24.38 3.95 -1.23
CA THR A 538 23.94 3.50 -2.56
C THR A 538 22.86 2.43 -2.46
N ILE A 539 21.98 2.36 -3.46
CA ILE A 539 20.91 1.36 -3.59
C ILE A 539 20.78 0.85 -5.03
N SER A 540 20.28 -0.38 -5.19
CA SER A 540 19.78 -0.94 -6.46
C SER A 540 18.53 -1.76 -6.19
N ALA A 541 17.73 -2.03 -7.22
CA ALA A 541 16.46 -2.73 -7.14
C ALA A 541 16.46 -3.93 -8.10
N GLY A 542 15.82 -5.03 -7.72
CA GLY A 542 15.73 -6.24 -8.55
C GLY A 542 14.99 -7.38 -7.84
N ASN A 543 14.72 -8.45 -8.58
CA ASN A 543 14.05 -9.67 -8.12
C ASN A 543 15.04 -10.56 -7.36
N PHE A 544 15.49 -10.14 -6.18
CA PHE A 544 16.67 -10.74 -5.52
C PHE A 544 16.42 -12.06 -4.81
N LEU A 545 15.21 -12.36 -4.33
CA LEU A 545 14.93 -13.48 -3.42
C LEU A 545 13.66 -14.25 -3.78
N PRO A 546 13.63 -15.57 -3.52
CA PRO A 546 12.44 -16.37 -3.76
C PRO A 546 11.26 -15.95 -2.87
N ASP A 547 10.10 -16.00 -3.49
CA ASP A 547 8.83 -15.79 -2.83
C ASP A 547 8.61 -16.78 -1.69
N SER A 548 8.25 -16.25 -0.53
CA SER A 548 8.22 -17.03 0.71
C SER A 548 7.02 -16.65 1.57
N GLY A 549 5.87 -17.20 1.19
CA GLY A 549 4.60 -17.00 1.88
C GLY A 549 3.48 -17.90 1.33
N GLU A 550 2.27 -17.74 1.88
CA GLU A 550 1.05 -18.34 1.31
C GLU A 550 0.41 -17.43 0.22
N HIS A 551 1.08 -16.31 -0.04
CA HIS A 551 0.77 -15.31 -1.06
C HIS A 551 2.03 -15.19 -1.93
N VAL A 552 2.08 -16.01 -2.97
CA VAL A 552 3.08 -15.91 -4.04
C VAL A 552 2.62 -14.80 -4.98
N GLN A 553 3.43 -13.76 -5.10
CA GLN A 553 3.39 -12.66 -6.08
C GLN A 553 4.84 -12.29 -6.47
N ASN A 554 5.44 -13.09 -7.37
CA ASN A 554 6.73 -12.89 -8.07
C ASN A 554 6.77 -11.59 -8.89
N GLY A 555 6.58 -10.44 -8.24
CA GLY A 555 6.31 -9.16 -8.90
C GLY A 555 6.55 -7.95 -8.00
N ASN A 556 7.36 -8.12 -6.97
CA ASN A 556 7.73 -7.11 -6.00
C ASN A 556 9.25 -7.11 -5.82
N ASP A 557 9.94 -6.17 -6.48
CA ASP A 557 11.38 -6.02 -6.37
C ASP A 557 11.83 -5.76 -4.92
N GLU A 558 13.02 -6.23 -4.60
CA GLU A 558 13.71 -5.96 -3.36
C GLU A 558 14.79 -4.91 -3.57
N ILE A 559 15.27 -4.32 -2.46
CA ILE A 559 16.25 -3.24 -2.51
C ILE A 559 17.56 -3.72 -1.90
N ALA A 560 18.60 -3.80 -2.73
CA ALA A 560 19.98 -3.94 -2.31
C ALA A 560 20.49 -2.56 -1.84
N ALA A 561 21.14 -2.49 -0.69
CA ALA A 561 21.64 -1.24 -0.12
C ALA A 561 22.97 -1.40 0.63
N VAL A 562 23.80 -0.36 0.62
CA VAL A 562 25.03 -0.29 1.42
C VAL A 562 25.04 0.99 2.28
N SER A 563 25.58 0.87 3.49
CA SER A 563 25.73 1.96 4.45
C SER A 563 26.86 2.91 4.05
N SER A 564 26.69 4.23 4.28
CA SER A 564 27.74 5.23 4.07
C SER A 564 28.84 5.21 5.14
N GLU A 565 28.64 4.44 6.20
CA GLU A 565 29.57 4.19 7.28
C GLU A 565 29.78 2.66 7.40
N PRO A 566 30.98 2.17 7.74
CA PRO A 566 31.20 0.75 7.91
C PRO A 566 30.41 0.22 9.11
N ASP A 567 30.17 -1.09 9.16
CA ASP A 567 29.52 -1.78 10.29
C ASP A 567 30.41 -1.79 11.57
N GLU A 568 29.98 -2.51 12.59
CA GLU A 568 30.73 -2.69 13.85
C GLU A 568 32.05 -3.48 13.69
N ASN A 569 32.26 -4.14 12.56
CA ASN A 569 33.45 -4.91 12.21
C ASN A 569 34.36 -4.16 11.21
N GLY A 570 34.03 -2.92 10.84
CA GLY A 570 34.76 -2.15 9.81
C GLY A 570 34.44 -2.56 8.36
N SER A 571 33.33 -3.26 8.11
CA SER A 571 32.91 -3.73 6.78
C SER A 571 31.84 -2.86 6.12
N TYR A 572 31.76 -2.91 4.80
CA TYR A 572 30.65 -2.40 3.97
C TYR A 572 29.93 -3.58 3.28
N PRO A 573 29.07 -4.32 4.00
CA PRO A 573 28.27 -5.40 3.41
C PRO A 573 27.11 -4.86 2.57
N VAL A 574 26.60 -5.70 1.67
CA VAL A 574 25.38 -5.43 0.90
C VAL A 574 24.18 -6.06 1.61
N TYR A 575 23.19 -5.24 1.93
CA TYR A 575 21.96 -5.62 2.64
C TYR A 575 20.79 -5.71 1.66
N ILE A 576 20.05 -6.81 1.66
CA ILE A 576 18.86 -7.01 0.81
C ILE A 576 17.60 -6.80 1.65
N PHE A 577 16.77 -5.82 1.27
CA PHE A 577 15.57 -5.43 2.00
C PHE A 577 14.30 -5.68 1.19
N ARG A 578 13.33 -6.37 1.80
CA ARG A 578 11.94 -6.40 1.34
C ARG A 578 11.23 -5.09 1.67
N LYS A 579 10.34 -4.67 0.77
CA LYS A 579 9.37 -3.58 0.97
C LYS A 579 8.78 -3.62 2.39
N GLY A 580 8.79 -2.48 3.07
CA GLY A 580 8.20 -2.34 4.40
C GLY A 580 9.02 -2.92 5.58
N ILE A 581 10.12 -3.65 5.36
CA ILE A 581 10.84 -4.34 6.45
C ILE A 581 12.09 -3.57 6.90
N ALA A 582 12.23 -3.37 8.22
CA ALA A 582 13.37 -2.66 8.81
C ALA A 582 14.69 -3.45 8.74
N LYS A 583 14.61 -4.78 8.84
CA LYS A 583 15.76 -5.70 8.83
C LYS A 583 16.01 -6.25 7.43
N PRO A 584 17.27 -6.55 7.08
CA PRO A 584 17.58 -7.25 5.84
C PRO A 584 17.04 -8.68 5.89
N ALA A 585 16.64 -9.20 4.74
CA ALA A 585 16.37 -10.62 4.53
C ALA A 585 17.67 -11.41 4.29
N VAL A 586 18.58 -10.85 3.50
CA VAL A 586 19.92 -11.41 3.20
C VAL A 586 20.99 -10.33 3.40
N VAL A 587 22.20 -10.76 3.79
CA VAL A 587 23.38 -9.89 3.95
C VAL A 587 24.58 -10.55 3.28
N LEU A 588 25.08 -9.92 2.21
CA LEU A 588 26.19 -10.39 1.39
C LEU A 588 27.47 -9.61 1.70
N MET A 589 28.62 -10.14 1.28
CA MET A 589 29.93 -9.47 1.37
C MET A 589 30.30 -8.95 2.79
N LYS A 590 29.97 -9.75 3.81
CA LYS A 590 30.12 -9.41 5.25
C LYS A 590 31.51 -8.92 5.66
N ASP A 591 32.54 -9.35 4.97
CA ASP A 591 33.95 -9.03 5.29
C ASP A 591 34.57 -7.96 4.37
N ASN A 592 33.81 -7.42 3.41
CA ASN A 592 34.29 -6.39 2.48
C ASN A 592 34.68 -5.10 3.23
N LYS A 593 35.97 -4.74 3.23
CA LYS A 593 36.48 -3.53 3.91
C LYS A 593 36.54 -2.28 3.02
N SER A 594 36.35 -2.42 1.71
CA SER A 594 36.33 -1.28 0.77
C SER A 594 34.93 -0.63 0.75
N PRO A 595 34.82 0.71 0.80
CA PRO A 595 33.54 1.40 0.60
C PRO A 595 32.91 1.02 -0.75
N VAL A 596 31.60 0.78 -0.77
CA VAL A 596 30.86 0.54 -2.02
C VAL A 596 30.36 1.88 -2.58
N THR A 597 30.67 2.14 -3.84
CA THR A 597 30.39 3.40 -4.54
C THR A 597 29.29 3.29 -5.59
N GLY A 598 28.91 2.07 -5.97
CA GLY A 598 27.74 1.80 -6.83
C GLY A 598 27.29 0.34 -6.77
N LEU A 599 26.00 0.13 -7.05
CA LEU A 599 25.34 -1.16 -7.18
C LEU A 599 24.57 -1.21 -8.51
N ALA A 600 24.49 -2.39 -9.12
CA ALA A 600 23.54 -2.67 -10.20
C ALA A 600 22.96 -4.09 -10.04
N ALA A 601 21.71 -4.27 -10.41
CA ALA A 601 21.02 -5.57 -10.46
C ALA A 601 20.93 -6.08 -11.90
N GLY A 602 20.88 -7.39 -12.07
CA GLY A 602 20.60 -8.03 -13.36
C GLY A 602 20.72 -9.55 -13.29
N ASN A 603 20.16 -10.24 -14.27
CA ASN A 603 20.25 -11.68 -14.43
C ASN A 603 21.57 -12.03 -15.14
N PHE A 604 22.67 -11.96 -14.38
CA PHE A 604 24.03 -12.28 -14.81
C PHE A 604 24.26 -13.80 -14.96
N HIS A 605 23.29 -14.65 -14.59
CA HIS A 605 23.42 -16.11 -14.65
C HIS A 605 22.13 -16.85 -15.08
N THR A 606 21.88 -16.84 -16.39
CA THR A 606 20.76 -17.52 -17.07
C THR A 606 20.62 -19.03 -16.83
N GLY A 607 21.61 -19.67 -16.19
CA GLY A 607 21.57 -21.09 -15.80
C GLY A 607 21.04 -21.38 -14.39
N GLY A 608 20.77 -20.35 -13.59
CA GLY A 608 20.45 -20.49 -12.16
C GLY A 608 18.96 -20.62 -11.84
N ASP A 609 18.23 -19.51 -11.95
CA ASP A 609 16.84 -19.33 -11.52
C ASP A 609 16.25 -18.04 -12.17
N GLU A 610 15.16 -17.51 -11.62
CA GLU A 610 14.53 -16.25 -12.07
C GLU A 610 15.04 -14.99 -11.32
N TYR A 611 16.05 -15.14 -10.43
CA TYR A 611 16.42 -14.11 -9.45
C TYR A 611 17.71 -13.36 -9.79
N ASP A 612 17.69 -12.05 -9.64
CA ASP A 612 18.80 -11.17 -10.01
C ASP A 612 20.05 -11.37 -9.13
N GLU A 613 21.20 -11.27 -9.78
CA GLU A 613 22.47 -11.04 -9.11
C GLU A 613 22.73 -9.54 -8.89
N ILE A 614 23.75 -9.24 -8.07
CA ILE A 614 24.16 -7.88 -7.75
C ILE A 614 25.61 -7.66 -8.14
N ALA A 615 25.82 -6.68 -9.01
CA ALA A 615 27.12 -6.10 -9.32
C ALA A 615 27.46 -5.01 -8.30
N VAL A 616 28.68 -5.06 -7.77
CA VAL A 616 29.16 -4.24 -6.66
C VAL A 616 30.46 -3.57 -7.08
N LEU A 617 30.43 -2.24 -7.15
CA LEU A 617 31.60 -1.40 -7.40
C LEU A 617 32.15 -0.89 -6.07
N CYS A 618 33.39 -1.26 -5.75
CA CYS A 618 34.11 -0.77 -4.58
C CYS A 618 35.07 0.39 -4.93
N GLU A 619 35.28 1.30 -3.99
CA GLU A 619 36.21 2.42 -4.14
C GLU A 619 37.64 1.93 -4.37
N ASN A 620 38.32 2.50 -5.38
CA ASN A 620 39.67 2.12 -5.81
C ASN A 620 39.86 0.64 -6.21
N ALA A 621 38.77 -0.09 -6.53
CA ALA A 621 38.85 -1.47 -7.02
C ALA A 621 39.13 -1.54 -8.52
N GLY A 622 40.09 -2.36 -8.93
CA GLY A 622 40.36 -2.72 -10.33
C GLY A 622 39.43 -3.81 -10.90
N ALA A 623 38.31 -4.09 -10.22
CA ALA A 623 37.33 -5.09 -10.61
C ALA A 623 35.93 -4.77 -10.09
N ILE A 624 34.90 -5.18 -10.83
CA ILE A 624 33.50 -5.18 -10.39
C ILE A 624 33.17 -6.59 -9.89
N ARG A 625 32.56 -6.70 -8.71
CA ARG A 625 32.23 -8.00 -8.09
C ARG A 625 30.77 -8.34 -8.30
N LEU A 626 30.46 -9.58 -8.65
CA LEU A 626 29.11 -10.07 -8.83
C LEU A 626 28.81 -11.14 -7.78
N VAL A 627 27.65 -11.04 -7.12
CA VAL A 627 27.19 -11.98 -6.07
C VAL A 627 25.70 -12.29 -6.21
N LYS A 628 25.29 -13.54 -5.97
CA LYS A 628 23.88 -13.94 -6.00
C LYS A 628 23.28 -13.95 -4.58
N PRO A 629 22.10 -13.36 -4.34
CA PRO A 629 21.46 -13.40 -3.02
C PRO A 629 20.90 -14.78 -2.65
N THR A 630 20.46 -15.57 -3.65
CA THR A 630 19.89 -16.91 -3.45
C THR A 630 20.96 -18.00 -3.33
N ASP A 631 22.11 -17.85 -4.00
CA ASP A 631 23.30 -18.69 -3.83
C ASP A 631 24.53 -17.85 -3.40
N PRO A 632 24.79 -17.72 -2.08
CA PRO A 632 25.99 -17.07 -1.56
C PRO A 632 27.32 -17.78 -1.89
N SER A 633 27.30 -18.94 -2.55
CA SER A 633 28.51 -19.61 -3.07
C SER A 633 28.88 -19.11 -4.48
N TRP A 634 27.88 -18.75 -5.30
CA TRP A 634 28.07 -18.14 -6.60
C TRP A 634 28.71 -16.76 -6.48
N ARG A 635 29.73 -16.52 -7.29
CA ARG A 635 30.42 -15.24 -7.41
C ARG A 635 31.17 -15.16 -8.73
N SER A 636 31.23 -13.97 -9.30
CA SER A 636 32.05 -13.65 -10.47
C SER A 636 32.74 -12.31 -10.26
N GLU A 637 33.79 -12.01 -11.02
CA GLU A 637 34.42 -10.69 -11.06
C GLU A 637 34.67 -10.30 -12.53
N ILE A 638 34.43 -9.04 -12.87
CA ILE A 638 34.85 -8.44 -14.14
C ILE A 638 36.12 -7.63 -13.85
N GLN A 639 37.26 -8.06 -14.41
CA GLN A 639 38.53 -7.39 -14.17
C GLN A 639 38.66 -6.18 -15.11
N MET A 640 38.94 -5.02 -14.51
CA MET A 640 39.15 -3.74 -15.21
C MET A 640 40.64 -3.36 -15.28
N GLY A 641 41.51 -4.14 -14.64
CA GLY A 641 42.95 -3.88 -14.60
C GLY A 641 43.27 -2.58 -13.86
N ASN A 642 44.00 -1.67 -14.51
CA ASN A 642 44.34 -0.35 -13.97
C ASN A 642 43.21 0.69 -14.14
N ALA A 643 42.05 0.30 -14.68
CA ALA A 643 40.98 1.21 -15.01
C ALA A 643 39.91 1.27 -13.89
N GLU A 644 39.67 2.46 -13.35
CA GLU A 644 38.74 2.68 -12.24
C GLU A 644 37.33 3.03 -12.78
N ALA A 645 36.31 2.24 -12.47
CA ALA A 645 34.92 2.62 -12.74
C ALA A 645 34.42 3.66 -11.71
N ILE A 646 33.57 4.59 -12.17
CA ILE A 646 32.94 5.62 -11.32
C ILE A 646 31.41 5.53 -11.28
N ALA A 647 30.82 4.71 -12.15
CA ALA A 647 29.40 4.35 -12.17
C ALA A 647 29.24 3.05 -12.98
N ILE A 648 28.27 2.21 -12.57
CA ILE A 648 27.88 0.97 -13.26
C ILE A 648 26.35 0.92 -13.38
N VAL A 649 25.85 0.29 -14.44
CA VAL A 649 24.48 -0.23 -14.59
C VAL A 649 24.53 -1.57 -15.33
N ALA A 650 23.43 -2.30 -15.32
CA ALA A 650 23.32 -3.60 -15.98
C ALA A 650 22.02 -3.75 -16.75
N GLY A 651 22.01 -4.66 -17.73
CA GLY A 651 20.87 -4.95 -18.62
C GLY A 651 21.34 -5.66 -19.89
N GLU A 652 20.39 -5.87 -20.80
CA GLU A 652 20.57 -6.68 -22.01
C GLU A 652 21.10 -5.82 -23.17
N PHE A 653 22.43 -5.77 -23.37
CA PHE A 653 23.04 -4.83 -24.34
C PHE A 653 23.40 -5.45 -25.70
N ASP A 654 23.69 -6.75 -25.80
CA ASP A 654 23.92 -7.43 -27.09
C ASP A 654 22.68 -8.13 -27.70
N GLY A 655 21.61 -8.26 -26.92
CA GLY A 655 20.32 -8.81 -27.33
C GLY A 655 20.28 -10.33 -27.38
N ASP A 656 21.13 -11.00 -26.61
CA ASP A 656 21.22 -12.46 -26.53
C ASP A 656 20.94 -12.96 -25.11
N THR A 657 19.65 -12.94 -24.75
CA THR A 657 19.06 -13.30 -23.44
C THR A 657 19.39 -14.70 -22.93
N ARG A 658 20.13 -15.49 -23.71
CA ARG A 658 20.70 -16.79 -23.31
C ARG A 658 22.00 -16.63 -22.51
N ASN A 659 22.70 -15.52 -22.66
CA ASN A 659 24.00 -15.25 -22.02
C ASN A 659 23.88 -14.48 -20.69
N GLY A 660 22.75 -13.81 -20.47
CA GLY A 660 22.49 -13.00 -19.28
C GLY A 660 22.98 -11.56 -19.44
N ASP A 661 22.52 -10.71 -18.52
CA ASP A 661 22.77 -9.27 -18.54
C ASP A 661 24.27 -8.95 -18.54
N GLU A 662 24.60 -7.78 -19.08
CA GLU A 662 25.94 -7.23 -19.09
C GLU A 662 26.06 -6.03 -18.16
N ILE A 663 27.30 -5.56 -17.97
CA ILE A 663 27.57 -4.36 -17.18
C ILE A 663 28.10 -3.26 -18.09
N ALA A 664 27.40 -2.13 -18.10
CA ALA A 664 27.87 -0.89 -18.69
C ALA A 664 28.50 0.00 -17.61
N ALA A 665 29.78 0.35 -17.78
CA ALA A 665 30.54 1.14 -16.82
C ALA A 665 31.09 2.44 -17.43
N ILE A 666 31.02 3.52 -16.66
CA ILE A 666 31.80 4.74 -16.93
C ILE A 666 33.16 4.57 -16.28
N VAL A 667 34.21 4.64 -17.09
CA VAL A 667 35.60 4.46 -16.65
C VAL A 667 36.30 5.82 -16.52
N LYS A 668 37.03 6.00 -15.42
CA LYS A 668 37.69 7.26 -15.05
C LYS A 668 38.77 7.63 -16.07
N GLY A 669 38.52 8.71 -16.80
CA GLY A 669 39.48 9.26 -17.77
C GLY A 669 39.34 8.72 -19.20
N THR A 670 38.49 7.70 -19.45
CA THR A 670 38.06 7.37 -20.81
C THR A 670 36.99 8.35 -21.29
N ALA A 671 36.72 8.32 -22.59
CA ALA A 671 35.54 8.95 -23.18
C ALA A 671 34.37 7.95 -23.40
N PRO A 672 34.57 6.76 -24.01
CA PRO A 672 33.47 5.81 -24.14
C PRO A 672 33.05 5.21 -22.78
N ILE A 673 31.76 4.86 -22.74
CA ILE A 673 31.17 3.87 -21.84
C ILE A 673 31.67 2.49 -22.30
N SER A 674 32.10 1.66 -21.35
CA SER A 674 32.61 0.30 -21.62
C SER A 674 31.54 -0.74 -21.29
N LEU A 675 31.29 -1.69 -22.19
CA LEU A 675 30.33 -2.79 -22.01
C LEU A 675 31.07 -4.10 -21.74
N PHE A 676 30.72 -4.81 -20.67
CA PHE A 676 31.41 -6.01 -20.20
C PHE A 676 30.45 -7.20 -20.03
N LYS A 677 30.82 -8.36 -20.58
CA LYS A 677 30.20 -9.65 -20.25
C LYS A 677 30.72 -10.16 -18.89
N VAL A 678 29.90 -10.93 -18.20
CA VAL A 678 30.20 -11.59 -16.92
C VAL A 678 31.50 -12.41 -17.01
N GLY A 679 32.41 -12.24 -16.04
CA GLY A 679 33.73 -12.91 -16.04
C GLY A 679 34.73 -12.37 -17.07
N GLY A 680 34.41 -11.28 -17.78
CA GLY A 680 35.29 -10.64 -18.75
C GLY A 680 36.47 -9.88 -18.11
N ASN A 681 37.61 -9.85 -18.81
CA ASN A 681 38.81 -9.09 -18.43
C ASN A 681 39.03 -7.83 -19.31
N ASN A 682 38.13 -7.56 -20.25
CA ASN A 682 38.14 -6.42 -21.16
C ASN A 682 36.69 -6.07 -21.52
N PRO A 683 36.40 -4.84 -21.95
CA PRO A 683 35.13 -4.51 -22.60
C PRO A 683 34.98 -5.32 -23.88
N TYR A 684 33.78 -5.85 -24.15
CA TYR A 684 33.48 -6.49 -25.44
C TYR A 684 33.07 -5.44 -26.49
N ALA A 685 32.44 -4.35 -26.04
CA ALA A 685 32.00 -3.23 -26.87
C ALA A 685 32.03 -1.90 -26.09
N PHE A 686 31.70 -0.82 -26.78
CA PHE A 686 31.77 0.55 -26.27
C PHE A 686 30.65 1.42 -26.87
N SER A 687 30.17 2.40 -26.09
CA SER A 687 29.21 3.42 -26.55
C SER A 687 29.65 4.84 -26.17
N GLY A 688 29.20 5.86 -26.92
CA GLY A 688 29.32 7.27 -26.52
C GLY A 688 30.75 7.83 -26.45
N PHE A 689 31.53 7.68 -27.51
CA PHE A 689 32.97 7.97 -27.55
C PHE A 689 33.40 9.45 -27.42
N ALA A 690 32.47 10.41 -27.49
CA ALA A 690 32.80 11.81 -27.75
C ALA A 690 33.10 12.69 -26.51
N GLU A 691 32.73 12.26 -25.30
CA GLU A 691 32.59 13.13 -24.13
C GLU A 691 33.02 12.44 -22.83
N LYS A 692 33.19 13.19 -21.74
CA LYS A 692 33.43 12.62 -20.40
C LYS A 692 32.13 12.48 -19.63
N TRP A 693 31.72 11.23 -19.38
CA TRP A 693 30.51 10.90 -18.62
C TRP A 693 30.74 10.89 -17.10
N GLU A 694 29.66 11.04 -16.34
CA GLU A 694 29.68 11.07 -14.87
C GLU A 694 28.64 10.17 -14.21
N ARG A 695 27.51 9.93 -14.89
CA ARG A 695 26.41 9.07 -14.43
C ARG A 695 25.85 8.32 -15.63
N ILE A 696 25.33 7.12 -15.40
CA ILE A 696 24.71 6.27 -16.42
C ILE A 696 23.44 5.63 -15.86
N ALA A 697 22.43 5.47 -16.71
CA ALA A 697 21.20 4.72 -16.47
C ALA A 697 20.93 3.78 -17.66
N VAL A 698 20.06 2.81 -17.44
CA VAL A 698 19.69 1.72 -18.35
C VAL A 698 18.17 1.71 -18.58
N GLY A 699 17.73 1.21 -19.73
CA GLY A 699 16.33 0.93 -20.05
C GLY A 699 16.01 1.03 -21.54
N ALA A 700 14.85 0.50 -21.96
CA ALA A 700 14.24 0.69 -23.28
C ALA A 700 13.80 2.15 -23.55
N PHE A 701 14.77 3.06 -23.67
CA PHE A 701 14.56 4.49 -23.89
C PHE A 701 14.00 4.84 -25.28
N ARG A 702 14.14 3.98 -26.29
CA ARG A 702 13.68 4.29 -27.66
C ARG A 702 12.17 4.10 -27.85
N GLY A 703 11.58 3.22 -27.05
CA GLY A 703 10.20 2.75 -27.18
C GLY A 703 10.02 1.70 -28.27
N GLY A 704 9.12 0.75 -28.00
CA GLY A 704 9.00 -0.50 -28.76
C GLY A 704 10.04 -1.54 -28.32
N ASP A 705 9.74 -2.81 -28.57
CA ASP A 705 10.67 -3.90 -28.29
C ASP A 705 11.80 -3.89 -29.33
N THR A 706 13.03 -3.61 -28.85
CA THR A 706 14.25 -3.62 -29.66
C THR A 706 15.11 -4.86 -29.40
N GLY A 707 14.67 -5.76 -28.51
CA GLY A 707 15.44 -6.89 -28.01
C GLY A 707 16.69 -6.50 -27.19
N ARG A 708 16.87 -5.22 -26.87
CA ARG A 708 18.02 -4.66 -26.15
C ARG A 708 17.58 -3.50 -25.24
N ASP A 709 18.35 -3.25 -24.20
CA ASP A 709 18.33 -2.01 -23.44
C ASP A 709 19.12 -0.90 -24.13
N GLN A 710 18.84 0.35 -23.76
CA GLN A 710 19.60 1.53 -24.17
C GLN A 710 20.28 2.17 -22.94
N LEU A 711 21.25 3.05 -23.21
CA LEU A 711 22.06 3.71 -22.18
C LEU A 711 21.79 5.21 -22.18
N ALA A 712 21.50 5.77 -21.00
CA ALA A 712 21.36 7.21 -20.81
C ALA A 712 22.53 7.71 -19.95
N ALA A 713 23.49 8.42 -20.55
CA ALA A 713 24.69 8.89 -19.87
C ALA A 713 24.70 10.42 -19.72
N VAL A 714 25.16 10.90 -18.56
CA VAL A 714 25.09 12.30 -18.15
C VAL A 714 26.48 12.90 -17.97
N ARG A 715 26.64 14.15 -18.41
CA ARG A 715 27.80 15.01 -18.13
C ARG A 715 27.35 16.38 -17.60
N SER A 716 28.11 16.97 -16.68
CA SER A 716 27.86 18.36 -16.25
C SER A 716 28.20 19.36 -17.36
N LYS A 717 27.55 20.52 -17.27
CA LYS A 717 27.91 21.76 -17.97
C LYS A 717 27.99 22.88 -16.91
N GLU A 718 28.69 23.95 -17.21
CA GLU A 718 28.79 25.16 -16.36
C GLU A 718 27.41 25.62 -15.85
N ASP A 719 26.44 25.77 -16.77
CA ASP A 719 25.03 26.08 -16.47
C ASP A 719 24.08 24.86 -16.54
N GLY A 720 24.48 23.65 -16.11
CA GLY A 720 23.54 22.50 -16.12
C GLY A 720 24.17 21.12 -16.29
N PHE A 721 23.49 20.29 -17.07
CA PHE A 721 23.95 18.96 -17.47
C PHE A 721 23.34 18.57 -18.82
N ILE A 722 23.93 17.59 -19.50
CA ILE A 722 23.41 17.04 -20.76
C ILE A 722 23.34 15.52 -20.62
N ILE A 723 22.21 14.95 -21.01
CA ILE A 723 22.00 13.51 -21.14
C ILE A 723 22.10 13.14 -22.62
N HIS A 724 22.84 12.07 -22.90
CA HIS A 724 22.94 11.47 -24.22
C HIS A 724 22.43 10.04 -24.14
N PHE A 725 21.64 9.64 -25.14
CA PHE A 725 20.99 8.33 -25.22
C PHE A 725 21.63 7.52 -26.34
N PHE A 726 22.13 6.35 -26.00
CA PHE A 726 22.88 5.48 -26.91
C PHE A 726 22.18 4.14 -27.04
N ASP A 727 22.07 3.66 -28.28
CA ASP A 727 21.99 2.22 -28.49
C ASP A 727 23.35 1.60 -28.10
N PRO A 728 23.38 0.35 -27.62
CA PRO A 728 24.63 -0.38 -27.43
C PRO A 728 25.50 -0.40 -28.71
N GLU A 729 26.82 -0.38 -28.49
CA GLU A 729 27.83 -0.45 -29.55
C GLU A 729 27.85 0.76 -30.51
N LYS A 730 27.22 1.89 -30.16
CA LYS A 730 27.17 3.10 -31.02
C LYS A 730 27.97 4.27 -30.44
N THR A 731 28.74 4.92 -31.31
CA THR A 731 29.50 6.14 -31.00
C THR A 731 28.60 7.32 -30.69
N ASP A 732 27.50 7.42 -31.43
CA ASP A 732 26.66 8.61 -31.53
C ASP A 732 25.36 8.42 -30.75
N ALA A 733 24.88 9.49 -30.13
CA ALA A 733 23.63 9.47 -29.38
C ALA A 733 22.43 9.56 -30.34
N PHE A 734 21.49 8.62 -30.26
CA PHE A 734 20.25 8.70 -31.05
C PHE A 734 19.32 9.83 -30.56
N GLN A 735 19.50 10.27 -29.31
CA GLN A 735 18.81 11.38 -28.71
C GLN A 735 19.73 12.10 -27.71
N THR A 736 19.58 13.43 -27.59
CA THR A 736 20.33 14.25 -26.63
C THR A 736 19.39 15.23 -25.96
N MET A 737 19.37 15.24 -24.62
CA MET A 737 18.52 16.10 -23.80
C MET A 737 19.41 17.04 -22.98
N VAL A 738 19.42 18.33 -23.33
CA VAL A 738 20.17 19.38 -22.64
C VAL A 738 19.32 19.92 -21.50
N SER A 739 19.74 19.79 -20.25
CA SER A 739 19.06 20.43 -19.13
C SER A 739 19.08 21.96 -19.30
N PRO A 740 17.94 22.64 -19.16
CA PRO A 740 17.87 24.11 -19.12
C PRO A 740 17.97 24.64 -17.68
N LEU A 741 18.09 23.75 -16.69
CA LEU A 741 18.17 24.07 -15.27
C LEU A 741 19.64 24.10 -14.82
N PRO A 742 20.14 25.24 -14.29
CA PRO A 742 21.55 25.42 -13.96
C PRO A 742 21.94 24.63 -12.71
N GLY A 743 22.86 23.69 -12.85
CA GLY A 743 23.33 22.86 -11.75
C GLY A 743 23.59 21.40 -12.14
N LYS A 744 24.09 20.64 -11.17
CA LYS A 744 24.63 19.30 -11.42
C LYS A 744 23.57 18.22 -11.24
N ALA A 745 23.50 17.29 -12.19
CA ALA A 745 22.80 16.03 -12.01
C ALA A 745 23.46 15.24 -10.86
N LEU A 746 22.70 14.98 -9.80
CA LEU A 746 23.16 14.19 -8.66
C LEU A 746 23.13 12.69 -9.00
N ARG A 747 22.01 12.28 -9.61
CA ARG A 747 21.65 10.91 -9.96
C ARG A 747 20.74 10.87 -11.19
N ILE A 748 20.75 9.71 -11.82
CA ILE A 748 19.93 9.31 -12.96
C ILE A 748 19.54 7.85 -12.73
N ALA A 749 18.32 7.47 -13.10
CA ALA A 749 17.87 6.07 -13.16
C ALA A 749 16.87 5.88 -14.30
N GLY A 750 16.73 4.64 -14.76
CA GLY A 750 15.77 4.19 -15.76
C GLY A 750 15.28 2.78 -15.40
N GLY A 751 14.18 2.37 -16.02
CA GLY A 751 13.42 1.14 -15.72
C GLY A 751 11.95 1.36 -16.09
N GLN A 752 11.18 0.31 -16.33
CA GLN A 752 9.84 0.43 -16.94
C GLN A 752 8.89 1.34 -16.15
N TYR A 753 8.62 2.52 -16.72
CA TYR A 753 7.74 3.54 -16.17
C TYR A 753 6.70 3.87 -17.24
N VAL A 754 5.42 3.59 -16.94
CA VAL A 754 4.31 3.87 -17.85
C VAL A 754 3.74 5.25 -17.51
N MET A 755 3.96 6.20 -18.41
CA MET A 755 3.29 7.51 -18.34
C MET A 755 1.77 7.29 -18.33
N PRO A 756 1.03 7.74 -17.30
CA PRO A 756 -0.40 7.44 -17.17
C PRO A 756 -1.19 8.05 -18.34
N ASP A 757 -2.07 7.24 -18.92
CA ASP A 757 -2.76 7.61 -20.16
C ASP A 757 -3.71 8.80 -19.93
N ARG A 758 -3.66 9.77 -20.85
CA ARG A 758 -4.01 11.16 -20.51
C ARG A 758 -5.52 11.47 -20.53
N ASP A 759 -6.30 10.68 -21.27
CA ASP A 759 -7.60 11.10 -21.80
C ASP A 759 -8.79 10.37 -21.16
N GLY A 760 -9.05 10.68 -19.88
CA GLY A 760 -10.34 10.46 -19.25
C GLY A 760 -11.36 11.56 -19.61
N THR A 761 -11.87 11.55 -20.85
CA THR A 761 -12.75 12.56 -21.51
C THR A 761 -12.04 13.79 -22.13
N GLY A 762 -12.71 14.45 -23.11
CA GLY A 762 -12.08 15.24 -24.19
C GLY A 762 -11.90 16.76 -24.00
N GLY A 763 -11.26 17.41 -24.99
CA GLY A 763 -10.75 18.80 -24.96
C GLY A 763 -11.76 19.94 -25.24
N PRO A 764 -11.32 21.22 -25.23
CA PRO A 764 -10.62 21.81 -26.40
C PRO A 764 -9.30 22.61 -26.11
N GLN A 765 -9.19 23.93 -26.38
CA GLN A 765 -7.93 24.65 -26.68
C GLN A 765 -7.75 26.08 -26.04
N PHE A 766 -6.47 26.52 -25.88
CA PHE A 766 -5.94 27.88 -25.51
C PHE A 766 -6.14 28.38 -24.04
N GLY A 767 -5.49 29.46 -23.52
CA GLY A 767 -4.60 30.51 -24.09
C GLY A 767 -3.74 31.30 -23.05
N GLY A 768 -3.36 32.57 -23.32
CA GLY A 768 -2.51 33.47 -22.47
C GLY A 768 -3.27 34.65 -21.80
N LEU A 769 -2.70 35.56 -20.97
CA LEU A 769 -1.32 36.08 -20.77
C LEU A 769 -0.98 36.36 -19.27
N ILE A 770 0.29 36.70 -18.97
CA ILE A 770 0.95 36.89 -17.63
C ILE A 770 1.95 38.09 -17.70
N PRO A 771 2.50 38.74 -16.63
CA PRO A 771 3.00 38.26 -15.30
C PRO A 771 2.52 39.17 -14.11
N PRO A 772 3.19 39.40 -12.93
CA PRO A 772 4.41 38.87 -12.25
C PRO A 772 4.08 38.31 -10.80
N ALA A 773 4.85 38.33 -9.67
CA ALA A 773 6.10 38.98 -9.22
C ALA A 773 6.74 38.39 -7.91
N ILE A 774 7.90 38.94 -7.48
CA ILE A 774 8.56 38.97 -6.13
C ILE A 774 9.15 37.68 -5.48
N HIS A 775 10.50 37.60 -5.54
CA HIS A 775 11.53 36.98 -4.64
C HIS A 775 11.73 35.44 -4.46
N ARG A 776 12.97 35.06 -4.03
CA ARG A 776 13.65 33.73 -4.11
C ARG A 776 14.27 33.31 -2.74
N PRO A 777 14.64 32.02 -2.46
CA PRO A 777 15.98 31.49 -2.82
C PRO A 777 16.01 30.03 -3.41
N VAL A 778 16.98 29.18 -3.03
CA VAL A 778 17.45 27.92 -3.73
C VAL A 778 16.68 26.64 -3.35
N VAL A 779 16.58 25.67 -4.28
CA VAL A 779 15.91 24.35 -4.14
C VAL A 779 16.65 23.24 -4.93
N SER A 780 16.51 21.96 -4.55
CA SER A 780 16.89 20.77 -5.35
C SER A 780 15.64 20.07 -5.90
N GLN A 781 15.68 19.53 -7.13
CA GLN A 781 14.49 19.06 -7.86
C GLN A 781 14.68 17.66 -8.48
N LEU A 782 13.59 16.88 -8.50
CA LEU A 782 13.43 15.68 -9.34
C LEU A 782 12.76 16.07 -10.65
N ALA A 783 13.34 15.67 -11.78
CA ALA A 783 12.74 15.76 -13.10
C ALA A 783 12.50 14.35 -13.66
N VAL A 784 11.24 14.04 -13.97
CA VAL A 784 10.89 12.96 -14.91
C VAL A 784 11.08 13.53 -16.31
N LEU A 785 11.93 12.91 -17.12
CA LEU A 785 12.18 13.33 -18.49
C LEU A 785 11.45 12.37 -19.46
N PRO A 786 10.27 12.77 -19.97
CA PRO A 786 9.58 11.98 -20.98
C PRO A 786 10.37 11.97 -22.28
N ILE A 787 10.46 10.79 -22.88
CA ILE A 787 10.99 10.59 -24.23
C ILE A 787 9.83 10.66 -25.23
N THR A 788 10.14 10.79 -26.53
CA THR A 788 9.22 11.29 -27.57
C THR A 788 8.20 10.27 -28.10
N SER A 789 8.33 8.98 -27.78
CA SER A 789 7.42 7.92 -28.22
C SER A 789 6.54 7.41 -27.06
N ARG A 790 5.30 7.00 -27.36
CA ARG A 790 4.30 6.64 -26.34
C ARG A 790 4.69 5.42 -25.49
N ASP A 791 5.59 4.61 -26.02
CA ASP A 791 6.07 3.34 -25.46
C ASP A 791 7.51 3.43 -24.91
N SER A 792 8.10 4.65 -24.86
CA SER A 792 9.46 4.87 -24.34
C SER A 792 9.50 5.03 -22.82
N ILE A 793 10.52 4.44 -22.20
CA ILE A 793 10.80 4.59 -20.78
C ILE A 793 11.32 6.03 -20.52
N PRO A 794 10.67 6.83 -19.65
CA PRO A 794 11.23 8.11 -19.21
C PRO A 794 12.42 7.90 -18.27
N VAL A 795 13.34 8.87 -18.29
CA VAL A 795 14.48 8.90 -17.36
C VAL A 795 14.10 9.69 -16.11
N LEU A 796 14.38 9.14 -14.92
CA LEU A 796 14.35 9.89 -13.67
C LEU A 796 15.71 10.57 -13.44
N VAL A 797 15.72 11.89 -13.25
CA VAL A 797 16.93 12.67 -12.97
C VAL A 797 16.73 13.54 -11.74
N TRP A 798 17.57 13.37 -10.72
CA TRP A 798 17.59 14.30 -9.60
C TRP A 798 18.76 15.28 -9.72
N MET A 799 18.46 16.57 -9.65
CA MET A 799 19.43 17.65 -9.81
C MET A 799 19.51 18.58 -8.61
N ARG A 800 20.69 19.18 -8.41
CA ARG A 800 20.92 20.27 -7.46
C ARG A 800 21.11 21.57 -8.24
N VAL A 801 20.15 22.47 -8.17
CA VAL A 801 20.23 23.76 -8.86
C VAL A 801 21.10 24.74 -8.06
N GLN A 802 22.04 25.39 -8.74
CA GLN A 802 22.78 26.54 -8.20
C GLN A 802 22.13 27.82 -8.73
N ALA A 803 21.62 28.66 -7.83
CA ALA A 803 21.15 29.99 -8.21
C ALA A 803 22.33 30.98 -8.16
N GLU A 804 23.00 31.16 -9.31
CA GLU A 804 23.90 32.29 -9.55
C GLU A 804 23.15 33.63 -9.38
N SER A 805 23.80 34.63 -8.78
CA SER A 805 23.18 35.88 -8.36
C SER A 805 23.10 36.94 -9.47
N LYS A 806 22.27 36.67 -10.49
CA LYS A 806 21.74 37.69 -11.41
C LYS A 806 20.22 37.56 -11.61
N ALA A 807 19.64 38.59 -12.23
CA ALA A 807 18.23 38.92 -12.07
C ALA A 807 17.26 38.00 -12.83
N GLY A 808 16.03 37.93 -12.32
CA GLY A 808 14.82 37.79 -13.15
C GLY A 808 14.59 36.47 -13.91
N ASN A 809 14.32 35.38 -13.19
CA ASN A 809 13.31 34.35 -13.55
C ASN A 809 13.18 33.30 -12.43
N PRO A 810 12.01 32.63 -12.27
CA PRO A 810 11.88 31.41 -11.47
C PRO A 810 12.49 30.20 -12.20
N LEU A 811 12.73 29.10 -11.45
CA LEU A 811 13.06 27.80 -12.04
C LEU A 811 11.85 27.23 -12.80
N GLN A 812 12.15 26.42 -13.81
CA GLN A 812 11.21 25.90 -14.80
C GLN A 812 11.57 24.45 -15.09
N ILE A 813 10.68 23.49 -14.82
CA ILE A 813 10.83 22.17 -15.43
C ILE A 813 10.41 22.31 -16.90
N VAL A 814 11.27 21.84 -17.79
CA VAL A 814 11.02 21.87 -19.24
C VAL A 814 10.78 20.45 -19.71
N PRO A 815 9.63 20.14 -20.33
CA PRO A 815 9.51 18.98 -21.18
C PRO A 815 10.54 19.13 -22.31
N LEU A 816 11.61 18.33 -22.28
CA LEU A 816 12.75 18.46 -23.21
C LEU A 816 12.44 17.87 -24.59
N LEU A 817 11.37 18.39 -25.18
CA LEU A 817 11.07 18.31 -26.60
C LEU A 817 11.87 19.40 -27.34
N LYS A 818 12.32 19.05 -28.53
CA LYS A 818 12.79 19.98 -29.55
C LYS A 818 12.07 19.66 -30.86
#